data_AF-A0A803NQK1-F1
#
_entry.id   AF-A0A803NQK1-F1
#
_cell.length_a   1.000
_cell.length_b   1.000
_cell.length_c   1.000
_cell.angle_alpha   90.00
_cell.angle_beta   90.00
_cell.angle_gamma   90.00
#
_symmetry.space_group_name_H-M   'P 1'
#
loop_
_entity.id
_entity.type
_entity.pdbx_description
1 polymer ?
#
loop_
_entity_poly.entity_id
_entity_poly.type
_entity_poly.pdbx_seq_one_letter_code
_entity_poly.pdbx_strand_id
1 'polypeptide(L)'
;MIACISPADINAEETLNTLKYANRARNIQNKPVVNRGLESNEMQKMRQQLEYLQAELFSRGGAAPSDEVQVLRERIAFLEASNLDLSRELHVYRSRRAVVGQCEADLPDDYAPLTKNDGLKRGFQSIDSSDYEMGEIISGENPREVEVATKEREHEYMQNTLDKELNELNKRLEQKESEMRLFGGIDTETLKQHFGKKIVELEEEKRIVQKERDHLLAEVESLAANSDGQAHNKAHDSHTQKLKSLEAQILDLKKKQESQVQLVKEKQKSDDAAKRLQSEIQSIKSQKVQLQHKIKQEAEQFRQWKASREKELLQLKKEGRRNEYERHKLEALNQRQKMVLQRKTEEAAVATKRLKELLESRKSTVRDNAANSNGHTSLTQSNEKSLQRWLDHELEVSVKVHEVRFEYEKQTQVRAALAKELALLKQVDQFSFEGNSPPKGNNGYSRVLSMSPDSRKARRESVENMLSMSSNALIAMASQLSEAEERERSMIGRGRWNQLRSMGDAKNLLQYMFNTTAEARCQLWEKNLEIEDMEDKLNELVTLLQISETQRKELVREVRAKEQAAATALVKSDSGNSRSSLKHLAEDMGGPLSPISLPAPKQLKFTPGVVNGTVKDSVAFANQTRKMVPMGQLSMKKLATVAQAGKLWRWKRSHHQWLLQFKWKWQKPWRLSEWIKHSDETIIKSKPRPQLQL
;
A
#
# COMPACT_ATOMS: atom_id res chain seq x y z
N MET A 1 35.36 -4.95 5.50
CA MET A 1 35.31 -3.88 6.52
C MET A 1 36.20 -4.30 7.68
N ILE A 2 36.97 -3.39 8.25
CA ILE A 2 37.79 -3.62 9.47
C ILE A 2 37.24 -2.69 10.54
N ALA A 3 37.13 -3.17 11.78
CA ALA A 3 36.66 -2.40 12.93
C ALA A 3 37.78 -2.33 13.97
N CYS A 4 38.05 -1.12 14.46
CA CYS A 4 39.00 -0.88 15.54
C CYS A 4 38.24 -0.81 16.87
N ILE A 5 38.76 -1.44 17.91
CA ILE A 5 38.19 -1.42 19.26
C ILE A 5 39.29 -1.10 20.27
N SER A 6 38.92 -0.45 21.37
CA SER A 6 39.84 -0.13 22.46
C SER A 6 39.49 -0.97 23.70
N PRO A 7 40.47 -1.60 24.36
CA PRO A 7 40.22 -2.33 25.61
C PRO A 7 40.07 -1.39 26.83
N ALA A 8 40.20 -0.07 26.66
CA ALA A 8 40.12 0.89 27.76
C ALA A 8 38.67 1.18 28.16
N ASP A 9 38.43 1.21 29.48
CA ASP A 9 37.13 1.32 30.14
C ASP A 9 36.32 2.54 29.67
N ILE A 10 37.00 3.68 29.49
CA ILE A 10 36.45 4.94 28.98
C ILE A 10 35.81 4.81 27.58
N ASN A 11 36.23 3.83 26.79
CA ASN A 11 35.75 3.59 25.42
C ASN A 11 34.89 2.32 25.34
N ALA A 12 34.42 1.79 26.49
CA ALA A 12 33.61 0.58 26.54
C ALA A 12 32.29 0.73 25.76
N GLU A 13 31.64 1.89 25.83
CA GLU A 13 30.40 2.16 25.10
C GLU A 13 30.60 2.20 23.58
N GLU A 14 31.62 2.93 23.10
CA GLU A 14 31.96 2.99 21.67
C GLU A 14 32.38 1.61 21.13
N THR A 15 33.18 0.88 21.89
CA THR A 15 33.61 -0.49 21.56
C THR A 15 32.41 -1.44 21.48
N LEU A 16 31.49 -1.38 22.46
CA LEU A 16 30.27 -2.18 22.46
C LEU A 16 29.35 -1.83 21.28
N ASN A 17 29.20 -0.55 20.94
CA ASN A 17 28.41 -0.10 19.80
C ASN A 17 29.05 -0.53 18.46
N THR A 18 30.38 -0.51 18.37
CA THR A 18 31.15 -1.00 17.21
C THR A 18 31.00 -2.52 17.03
N LEU A 19 31.08 -3.29 18.12
CA LEU A 19 30.85 -4.74 18.11
C LEU A 19 29.39 -5.11 17.77
N LYS A 20 28.40 -4.37 18.29
CA LYS A 20 26.99 -4.49 17.90
C LYS A 20 26.79 -4.20 16.40
N TYR A 21 27.49 -3.21 15.84
CA TYR A 21 27.46 -2.94 14.41
C TYR A 21 28.11 -4.07 13.59
N ALA A 22 29.28 -4.56 13.99
CA ALA A 22 29.97 -5.68 13.32
C ALA A 22 29.12 -6.97 13.31
N ASN A 23 28.45 -7.29 14.42
CA ASN A 23 27.55 -8.46 14.50
C ASN A 23 26.32 -8.27 13.58
N ARG A 24 25.69 -7.09 13.56
CA ARG A 24 24.61 -6.78 12.60
C ARG A 24 25.08 -6.92 11.15
N ALA A 25 26.26 -6.38 10.81
CA ALA A 25 26.84 -6.47 9.47
C ALA A 25 27.12 -7.91 9.04
N ARG A 26 27.63 -8.76 9.95
CA ARG A 26 27.83 -10.20 9.71
C ARG A 26 26.52 -10.94 9.40
N ASN A 27 25.41 -10.47 9.98
CA ASN A 27 24.10 -11.09 9.82
C ASN A 27 23.29 -10.50 8.63
N ILE A 28 23.88 -9.59 7.83
CA ILE A 28 23.29 -9.13 6.56
C ILE A 28 23.40 -10.26 5.54
N GLN A 29 22.34 -11.04 5.40
CA GLN A 29 22.17 -11.98 4.30
C GLN A 29 21.58 -11.24 3.10
N ASN A 30 22.41 -10.91 2.10
CA ASN A 30 21.90 -10.52 0.79
C ASN A 30 21.26 -11.75 0.13
N LYS A 31 19.94 -11.90 0.28
CA LYS A 31 19.13 -12.77 -0.58
C LYS A 31 18.91 -12.01 -1.89
N PRO A 32 19.52 -12.41 -3.03
CA PRO A 32 19.20 -11.80 -4.31
C PRO A 32 17.75 -12.15 -4.68
N VAL A 33 16.84 -11.23 -4.39
CA VAL A 33 15.47 -11.32 -4.90
C VAL A 33 15.52 -10.90 -6.36
N VAL A 34 15.28 -11.86 -7.26
CA VAL A 34 15.02 -11.55 -8.66
C VAL A 34 13.74 -10.73 -8.69
N ASN A 35 13.82 -9.47 -9.14
CA ASN A 35 12.66 -8.60 -9.34
C ASN A 35 11.81 -9.12 -10.50
N ARG A 36 11.06 -10.20 -10.25
CA ARG A 36 9.96 -10.63 -11.09
C ARG A 36 8.79 -9.67 -10.84
N GLY A 37 8.23 -9.11 -11.92
CA GLY A 37 7.13 -8.15 -11.84
C GLY A 37 5.90 -8.69 -11.10
N LEU A 38 4.98 -7.80 -10.72
CA LEU A 38 3.74 -8.15 -10.02
C LEU A 38 2.98 -9.27 -10.76
N GLU A 39 2.83 -9.10 -12.08
CA GLU A 39 2.24 -10.07 -13.01
C GLU A 39 2.89 -11.47 -12.93
N SER A 40 4.21 -11.55 -12.74
CA SER A 40 4.90 -12.85 -12.64
C SER A 40 4.70 -13.52 -11.28
N ASN A 41 4.48 -12.76 -10.21
CA ASN A 41 4.09 -13.32 -8.91
C ASN A 41 2.63 -13.77 -8.92
N GLU A 42 1.75 -13.02 -9.58
CA GLU A 42 0.33 -13.37 -9.76
C GLU A 42 0.19 -14.60 -10.66
N MET A 43 0.91 -14.66 -11.78
CA MET A 43 0.97 -15.86 -12.62
C MET A 43 1.51 -17.07 -11.85
N GLN A 44 2.48 -16.90 -10.94
CA GLN A 44 2.99 -18.00 -10.12
C GLN A 44 1.98 -18.45 -9.05
N LYS A 45 1.21 -17.51 -8.45
CA LYS A 45 0.09 -17.85 -7.55
C LYS A 45 -1.04 -18.58 -8.30
N MET A 46 -1.44 -18.11 -9.47
CA MET A 46 -2.45 -18.78 -10.30
C MET A 46 -2.01 -20.18 -10.72
N ARG A 47 -0.73 -20.37 -11.09
CA ARG A 47 -0.16 -21.71 -11.35
C ARG A 47 -0.22 -22.62 -10.12
N GLN A 48 0.13 -22.11 -8.93
CA GLN A 48 0.02 -22.88 -7.68
C GLN A 48 -1.43 -23.22 -7.30
N GLN A 49 -2.38 -22.33 -7.57
CA GLN A 49 -3.81 -22.60 -7.38
C GLN A 49 -4.33 -23.64 -8.38
N LEU A 50 -3.92 -23.58 -9.64
CA LEU A 50 -4.25 -24.60 -10.65
C LEU A 50 -3.66 -25.96 -10.28
N GLU A 51 -2.40 -26.02 -9.83
CA GLU A 51 -1.73 -27.25 -9.40
C GLU A 51 -2.40 -27.85 -8.16
N TYR A 52 -2.78 -27.01 -7.18
CA TYR A 52 -3.55 -27.42 -6.00
C TYR A 52 -4.94 -27.97 -6.39
N LEU A 53 -5.69 -27.26 -7.24
CA LEU A 53 -7.02 -27.69 -7.70
C LEU A 53 -6.95 -28.95 -8.57
N GLN A 54 -5.91 -29.12 -9.39
CA GLN A 54 -5.67 -30.35 -10.15
C GLN A 54 -5.35 -31.53 -9.21
N ALA A 55 -4.52 -31.31 -8.18
CA ALA A 55 -4.25 -32.33 -7.16
C ALA A 55 -5.49 -32.67 -6.32
N GLU A 56 -6.35 -31.69 -6.02
CA GLU A 56 -7.61 -31.87 -5.30
C GLU A 56 -8.63 -32.65 -6.15
N LEU A 57 -8.76 -32.34 -7.45
CA LEU A 57 -9.57 -33.12 -8.39
C LEU A 57 -9.04 -34.54 -8.59
N PHE A 58 -7.72 -34.73 -8.67
CA PHE A 58 -7.10 -36.06 -8.77
C PHE A 58 -7.27 -36.90 -7.49
N SER A 59 -7.31 -36.24 -6.32
CA SER A 59 -7.57 -36.88 -5.03
C SER A 59 -9.05 -37.18 -4.82
N ARG A 60 -9.95 -36.40 -5.43
CA ARG A 60 -11.40 -36.50 -5.27
C ARG A 60 -12.07 -37.32 -6.39
N GLY A 61 -11.67 -38.58 -6.47
CA GLY A 61 -12.50 -39.65 -7.02
C GLY A 61 -12.05 -40.19 -8.38
N GLY A 62 -11.48 -41.40 -8.34
CA GLY A 62 -11.55 -42.32 -9.46
C GLY A 62 -12.99 -42.80 -9.66
N ALA A 63 -13.74 -42.08 -10.49
CA ALA A 63 -14.96 -42.56 -11.12
C ALA A 63 -14.76 -42.45 -12.63
N ALA A 64 -15.12 -43.50 -13.38
CA ALA A 64 -15.14 -43.42 -14.83
C ALA A 64 -16.05 -42.26 -15.26
N PRO A 65 -15.71 -41.50 -16.32
CA PRO A 65 -16.59 -40.43 -16.78
C PRO A 65 -17.92 -41.04 -17.18
N SER A 66 -19.01 -40.53 -16.60
CA SER A 66 -20.37 -40.82 -17.07
C SER A 66 -20.45 -40.52 -18.57
N ASP A 67 -21.17 -41.32 -19.35
CA ASP A 67 -21.29 -41.15 -20.80
C ASP A 67 -21.75 -39.73 -21.17
N GLU A 68 -22.58 -39.10 -20.33
CA GLU A 68 -22.99 -37.70 -20.48
C GLU A 68 -21.80 -36.72 -20.47
N VAL A 69 -20.79 -36.94 -19.61
CA VAL A 69 -19.58 -36.11 -19.53
C VAL A 69 -18.69 -36.33 -20.76
N GLN A 70 -18.67 -37.54 -21.31
CA GLN A 70 -17.95 -37.85 -22.54
C GLN A 70 -18.64 -37.22 -23.77
N VAL A 71 -19.97 -37.36 -23.89
CA VAL A 71 -20.80 -36.72 -24.91
C VAL A 71 -20.68 -35.19 -24.85
N LEU A 72 -20.66 -34.59 -23.66
CA LEU A 72 -20.44 -33.15 -23.50
C LEU A 72 -19.03 -32.72 -23.93
N ARG A 73 -17.98 -33.51 -23.65
CA ARG A 73 -16.61 -33.23 -24.14
C ARG A 73 -16.52 -33.31 -25.66
N GLU A 74 -17.13 -34.32 -26.27
CA GLU A 74 -17.18 -34.47 -27.73
C GLU A 74 -17.99 -33.34 -28.38
N ARG A 75 -19.09 -32.91 -27.73
CA ARG A 75 -19.87 -31.75 -28.17
C ARG A 75 -19.09 -30.44 -28.06
N ILE A 76 -18.33 -30.23 -26.99
CA ILE A 76 -17.45 -29.07 -26.83
C ILE A 76 -16.37 -29.08 -27.90
N ALA A 77 -15.67 -30.20 -28.12
CA ALA A 77 -14.64 -30.31 -29.15
C ALA A 77 -15.18 -30.07 -30.57
N PHE A 78 -16.39 -30.56 -30.88
CA PHE A 78 -17.08 -30.26 -32.14
C PHE A 78 -17.42 -28.76 -32.29
N LEU A 79 -17.93 -28.14 -31.23
CA LEU A 79 -18.24 -26.71 -31.23
C LEU A 79 -16.98 -25.85 -31.36
N GLU A 80 -15.87 -26.20 -30.68
CA GLU A 80 -14.58 -25.52 -30.79
C GLU A 80 -13.99 -25.62 -32.20
N ALA A 81 -14.04 -26.79 -32.83
CA ALA A 81 -13.62 -26.99 -34.22
C ALA A 81 -14.47 -26.14 -35.19
N SER A 82 -15.79 -26.16 -35.04
CA SER A 82 -16.72 -25.37 -35.86
C SER A 82 -16.52 -23.85 -35.65
N ASN A 83 -16.21 -23.41 -34.43
CA ASN A 83 -15.92 -22.01 -34.11
C ASN A 83 -14.55 -21.55 -34.68
N LEU A 84 -13.56 -22.46 -34.75
CA LEU A 84 -12.30 -22.24 -35.47
C LEU A 84 -12.48 -22.15 -36.99
N ASP A 85 -13.38 -22.96 -37.58
CA ASP A 85 -13.76 -22.86 -38.99
C ASP A 85 -14.46 -21.53 -39.28
N LEU A 86 -15.49 -21.16 -38.50
CA LEU A 86 -16.18 -19.87 -38.59
C LEU A 86 -15.24 -18.67 -38.40
N SER A 87 -14.27 -18.77 -37.48
CA SER A 87 -13.26 -17.73 -37.28
C SER A 87 -12.31 -17.59 -38.48
N ARG A 88 -11.92 -18.70 -39.11
CA ARG A 88 -11.17 -18.69 -40.37
C ARG A 88 -11.99 -18.11 -41.51
N GLU A 89 -13.27 -18.46 -41.62
CA GLU A 89 -14.17 -17.94 -42.64
C GLU A 89 -14.41 -16.43 -42.47
N LEU A 90 -14.65 -15.95 -41.25
CA LEU A 90 -14.73 -14.52 -40.93
C LEU A 90 -13.42 -13.78 -41.25
N HIS A 91 -12.26 -14.41 -41.04
CA HIS A 91 -10.98 -13.82 -41.44
C HIS A 91 -10.89 -13.71 -42.97
N VAL A 92 -11.31 -14.74 -43.72
CA VAL A 92 -11.36 -14.71 -45.20
C VAL A 92 -12.34 -13.64 -45.68
N TYR A 93 -13.54 -13.51 -45.11
CA TYR A 93 -14.49 -12.46 -45.44
C TYR A 93 -13.95 -11.05 -45.14
N ARG A 94 -13.28 -10.84 -43.99
CA ARG A 94 -12.62 -9.57 -43.65
C ARG A 94 -11.49 -9.25 -44.62
N SER A 95 -10.66 -10.22 -44.98
CA SER A 95 -9.60 -10.07 -45.98
C SER A 95 -10.18 -9.75 -47.37
N ARG A 96 -11.26 -10.42 -47.78
CA ARG A 96 -11.94 -10.17 -49.06
C ARG A 96 -12.58 -8.78 -49.10
N ARG A 97 -13.16 -8.31 -47.98
CA ARG A 97 -13.69 -6.94 -47.84
C ARG A 97 -12.58 -5.89 -47.86
N ALA A 98 -11.40 -6.19 -47.29
CA ALA A 98 -10.23 -5.32 -47.36
C ALA A 98 -9.66 -5.20 -48.79
N VAL A 99 -9.67 -6.30 -49.56
CA VAL A 99 -9.25 -6.29 -50.98
C VAL A 99 -10.25 -5.53 -51.85
N VAL A 100 -11.56 -5.69 -51.65
CA VAL A 100 -12.58 -4.91 -52.38
C VAL A 100 -12.49 -3.42 -52.04
N GLY A 101 -12.14 -3.07 -50.79
CA GLY A 101 -11.94 -1.68 -50.36
C GLY A 101 -10.67 -0.99 -50.88
N GLN A 102 -9.87 -1.64 -51.73
CA GLN A 102 -8.66 -1.06 -52.34
C GLN A 102 -8.77 -0.81 -53.86
N CYS A 103 -9.93 -1.09 -54.48
CA CYS A 103 -10.14 -0.91 -55.92
C CYS A 103 -11.08 0.25 -56.30
N GLU A 104 -11.58 1.04 -55.35
CA GLU A 104 -12.33 2.29 -55.61
C GLU A 104 -11.50 3.52 -55.20
N ALA A 105 -10.40 3.74 -55.92
CA ALA A 105 -9.63 4.97 -55.84
C ALA A 105 -8.93 5.21 -57.19
N ASP A 106 -9.71 5.45 -58.25
CA ASP A 106 -9.31 6.20 -59.46
C ASP A 106 -10.49 6.31 -60.45
N LEU A 107 -11.18 7.46 -60.47
CA LEU A 107 -11.62 8.25 -61.65
C LEU A 107 -12.63 9.36 -61.23
N PRO A 108 -12.75 10.49 -61.95
CA PRO A 108 -13.28 11.74 -61.38
C PRO A 108 -14.63 12.23 -61.91
N ASP A 109 -15.27 13.05 -61.05
CA ASP A 109 -16.12 14.23 -61.29
C ASP A 109 -17.29 14.21 -62.32
N ASP A 110 -18.51 14.45 -61.81
CA ASP A 110 -19.49 15.49 -62.22
C ASP A 110 -20.96 15.05 -62.00
N TYR A 111 -21.85 16.04 -61.81
CA TYR A 111 -23.32 16.00 -61.69
C TYR A 111 -23.98 15.50 -60.39
N ALA A 112 -24.37 16.47 -59.55
CA ALA A 112 -25.53 16.43 -58.65
C ALA A 112 -26.86 16.44 -59.47
N PRO A 113 -28.08 16.15 -58.94
CA PRO A 113 -28.53 16.60 -57.61
C PRO A 113 -29.60 15.77 -56.82
N LEU A 114 -29.71 16.12 -55.53
CA LEU A 114 -30.93 16.21 -54.70
C LEU A 114 -31.83 14.96 -54.47
N THR A 115 -31.94 14.54 -53.21
CA THR A 115 -33.26 14.30 -52.59
C THR A 115 -33.23 14.49 -51.07
N LYS A 116 -34.32 15.01 -50.51
CA LYS A 116 -34.52 15.23 -49.07
C LYS A 116 -35.20 14.01 -48.43
N ASN A 117 -34.96 13.82 -47.13
CA ASN A 117 -35.87 13.28 -46.09
C ASN A 117 -35.04 13.36 -44.79
N ASP A 118 -35.16 14.40 -43.97
CA ASP A 118 -36.28 14.75 -43.09
C ASP A 118 -36.65 13.64 -42.08
N GLY A 119 -36.83 14.04 -40.82
CA GLY A 119 -36.45 13.21 -39.69
C GLY A 119 -37.58 12.38 -39.05
N LEU A 120 -37.19 11.47 -38.15
CA LEU A 120 -38.15 10.84 -37.23
C LEU A 120 -37.51 10.50 -35.87
N LYS A 121 -37.83 11.30 -34.85
CA LYS A 121 -37.74 10.87 -33.45
C LYS A 121 -38.96 10.01 -33.12
N ARG A 122 -38.77 8.75 -32.74
CA ARG A 122 -39.68 7.85 -31.98
C ARG A 122 -38.89 6.56 -31.72
N GLY A 123 -38.85 5.93 -30.54
CA GLY A 123 -39.37 6.31 -29.22
C GLY A 123 -39.06 5.16 -28.24
N PHE A 124 -38.83 5.46 -26.95
CA PHE A 124 -38.68 4.42 -25.92
C PHE A 124 -40.04 3.81 -25.57
N GLN A 125 -40.19 2.49 -25.71
CA GLN A 125 -41.13 1.58 -25.04
C GLN A 125 -40.58 0.16 -25.33
N SER A 126 -40.10 -0.64 -24.37
CA SER A 126 -40.68 -1.14 -23.10
C SER A 126 -41.67 -2.29 -23.32
N ILE A 127 -41.54 -3.32 -22.48
CA ILE A 127 -42.21 -4.66 -22.49
C ILE A 127 -41.66 -5.60 -23.58
N ASP A 128 -40.80 -6.60 -23.31
CA ASP A 128 -40.69 -7.65 -22.26
C ASP A 128 -41.23 -9.02 -22.74
N SER A 129 -40.32 -10.00 -22.87
CA SER A 129 -40.64 -11.44 -22.88
C SER A 129 -39.38 -12.34 -22.78
N SER A 130 -39.38 -13.16 -21.72
CA SER A 130 -38.67 -14.43 -21.50
C SER A 130 -37.13 -14.50 -21.47
N ASP A 131 -36.61 -14.58 -20.24
CA ASP A 131 -35.79 -15.69 -19.73
C ASP A 131 -34.56 -16.15 -20.52
N TYR A 132 -33.43 -15.46 -20.30
CA TYR A 132 -32.13 -16.13 -20.24
C TYR A 132 -31.32 -15.64 -19.03
N GLU A 133 -31.14 -16.55 -18.08
CA GLU A 133 -30.36 -16.36 -16.86
C GLU A 133 -28.86 -16.36 -17.22
N MET A 134 -28.33 -15.19 -17.59
CA MET A 134 -26.91 -15.04 -17.91
C MET A 134 -26.07 -15.04 -16.63
N GLY A 135 -25.42 -16.18 -16.39
CA GLY A 135 -24.51 -16.39 -15.27
C GLY A 135 -23.44 -15.31 -15.17
N GLU A 136 -23.15 -14.94 -13.92
CA GLU A 136 -22.17 -13.94 -13.50
C GLU A 136 -20.75 -14.38 -13.88
N ILE A 137 -20.31 -14.08 -15.12
CA ILE A 137 -18.92 -14.25 -15.52
C ILE A 137 -18.10 -13.17 -14.82
N ILE A 138 -17.40 -13.60 -13.76
CA ILE A 138 -16.49 -12.81 -12.94
C ILE A 138 -15.29 -12.36 -13.80
N SER A 139 -15.48 -11.28 -14.56
CA SER A 139 -14.37 -10.43 -14.99
C SER A 139 -13.90 -9.67 -13.75
N GLY A 140 -12.74 -10.05 -13.22
CA GLY A 140 -12.17 -9.51 -11.99
C GLY A 140 -11.65 -8.06 -12.07
N GLU A 141 -12.21 -7.23 -12.94
CA GLU A 141 -11.92 -5.79 -12.96
C GLU A 141 -12.76 -5.07 -11.90
N ASN A 142 -12.06 -4.47 -10.94
CA ASN A 142 -12.65 -3.68 -9.87
C ASN A 142 -13.51 -2.54 -10.48
N PRO A 143 -14.82 -2.41 -10.17
CA PRO A 143 -15.69 -1.43 -10.84
C PRO A 143 -15.18 0.02 -10.77
N ARG A 144 -14.40 0.35 -9.72
CA ARG A 144 -13.77 1.66 -9.51
C ARG A 144 -12.54 1.93 -10.36
N GLU A 145 -11.93 0.90 -10.94
CA GLU A 145 -10.80 0.99 -11.87
C GLU A 145 -11.30 1.12 -13.31
N VAL A 146 -12.36 0.37 -13.66
CA VAL A 146 -13.07 0.51 -14.94
C VAL A 146 -13.58 1.96 -15.13
N GLU A 147 -14.24 2.54 -14.11
CA GLU A 147 -14.76 3.92 -14.16
C GLU A 147 -13.66 5.00 -14.28
N VAL A 148 -12.43 4.72 -13.80
CA VAL A 148 -11.28 5.62 -13.99
C VAL A 148 -10.77 5.49 -15.41
N ALA A 149 -10.60 4.26 -15.90
CA ALA A 149 -10.12 3.98 -17.25
C ALA A 149 -11.11 4.42 -18.35
N THR A 150 -12.42 4.54 -18.08
CA THR A 150 -13.35 5.19 -19.02
C THR A 150 -13.14 6.70 -19.06
N LYS A 151 -13.09 7.37 -17.91
CA LYS A 151 -12.91 8.84 -17.82
C LYS A 151 -11.56 9.33 -18.37
N GLU A 152 -10.49 8.55 -18.23
CA GLU A 152 -9.21 8.88 -18.88
C GLU A 152 -9.28 8.77 -20.41
N ARG A 153 -9.96 7.75 -20.95
CA ARG A 153 -10.18 7.58 -22.40
C ARG A 153 -11.15 8.64 -22.96
N GLU A 154 -12.18 9.03 -22.21
CA GLU A 154 -13.10 10.11 -22.57
C GLU A 154 -12.35 11.44 -22.73
N HIS A 155 -11.48 11.79 -21.78
CA HIS A 155 -10.64 12.99 -21.89
C HIS A 155 -9.68 12.90 -23.08
N GLU A 156 -9.01 11.76 -23.29
CA GLU A 156 -8.12 11.55 -24.44
C GLU A 156 -8.86 11.68 -25.78
N TYR A 157 -10.09 11.16 -25.88
CA TYR A 157 -10.94 11.33 -27.06
C TYR A 157 -11.35 12.79 -27.29
N MET A 158 -11.75 13.50 -26.24
CA MET A 158 -12.09 14.93 -26.29
C MET A 158 -10.89 15.78 -26.73
N GLN A 159 -9.73 15.57 -26.10
CA GLN A 159 -8.48 16.27 -26.44
C GLN A 159 -8.11 16.05 -27.91
N ASN A 160 -8.08 14.80 -28.37
CA ASN A 160 -7.79 14.46 -29.78
C ASN A 160 -8.81 15.06 -30.76
N THR A 161 -10.04 15.34 -30.33
CA THR A 161 -11.07 15.99 -31.16
C THR A 161 -10.81 17.48 -31.26
N LEU A 162 -10.58 18.17 -30.14
CA LEU A 162 -10.27 19.61 -30.12
C LEU A 162 -8.94 19.93 -30.83
N ASP A 163 -7.94 19.06 -30.72
CA ASP A 163 -6.66 19.22 -31.43
C ASP A 163 -6.82 19.07 -32.95
N LYS A 164 -7.73 18.20 -33.43
CA LYS A 164 -8.09 18.10 -34.86
C LYS A 164 -8.79 19.37 -35.34
N GLU A 165 -9.80 19.86 -34.60
CA GLU A 165 -10.49 21.12 -34.90
C GLU A 165 -9.51 22.31 -34.95
N LEU A 166 -8.55 22.37 -34.02
CA LEU A 166 -7.55 23.42 -33.95
C LEU A 166 -6.59 23.40 -35.15
N ASN A 167 -6.14 22.21 -35.55
CA ASN A 167 -5.31 22.02 -36.73
C ASN A 167 -6.07 22.39 -38.02
N GLU A 168 -7.36 22.05 -38.11
CA GLU A 168 -8.19 22.39 -39.26
C GLU A 168 -8.43 23.91 -39.38
N LEU A 169 -8.74 24.58 -38.25
CA LEU A 169 -8.81 26.05 -38.19
C LEU A 169 -7.47 26.70 -38.54
N ASN A 170 -6.34 26.12 -38.13
CA ASN A 170 -5.02 26.64 -38.45
C ASN A 170 -4.72 26.54 -39.96
N LYS A 171 -5.08 25.42 -40.59
CA LYS A 171 -4.95 25.22 -42.05
C LYS A 171 -5.85 26.17 -42.85
N ARG A 172 -7.12 26.34 -42.44
CA ARG A 172 -8.03 27.33 -43.04
C ARG A 172 -7.48 28.75 -42.91
N LEU A 173 -6.92 29.09 -41.74
CA LEU A 173 -6.33 30.41 -41.50
C LEU A 173 -5.13 30.67 -42.42
N GLU A 174 -4.21 29.72 -42.52
CA GLU A 174 -3.02 29.83 -43.38
C GLU A 174 -3.39 29.97 -44.86
N GLN A 175 -4.37 29.20 -45.34
CA GLN A 175 -4.91 29.34 -46.69
C GLN A 175 -5.51 30.75 -46.90
N LYS A 176 -6.35 31.23 -45.98
CA LYS A 176 -6.98 32.55 -46.11
C LYS A 176 -5.97 33.70 -46.01
N GLU A 177 -4.94 33.57 -45.20
CA GLU A 177 -3.84 34.52 -45.12
C GLU A 177 -2.96 34.50 -46.38
N SER A 178 -2.78 33.36 -47.05
CA SER A 178 -2.06 33.30 -48.33
C SER A 178 -2.90 33.88 -49.48
N GLU A 179 -4.22 33.61 -49.51
CA GLU A 179 -5.19 34.29 -50.39
C GLU A 179 -5.11 35.82 -50.20
N MET A 180 -5.11 36.31 -48.95
CA MET A 180 -4.98 37.75 -48.63
C MET A 180 -3.67 38.37 -49.13
N ARG A 181 -2.54 37.66 -49.05
CA ARG A 181 -1.23 38.18 -49.53
C ARG A 181 -1.23 38.49 -51.02
N LEU A 182 -2.07 37.83 -51.82
CA LEU A 182 -2.23 38.13 -53.25
C LEU A 182 -2.95 39.46 -53.50
N PHE A 183 -3.81 39.91 -52.59
CA PHE A 183 -4.51 41.21 -52.70
C PHE A 183 -3.67 42.38 -52.15
N GLY A 184 -2.73 42.13 -51.25
CA GLY A 184 -1.97 43.13 -50.49
C GLY A 184 -0.88 43.90 -51.24
N GLY A 185 -0.95 44.01 -52.58
CA GLY A 185 0.01 44.77 -53.38
C GLY A 185 -0.04 46.26 -53.06
N ILE A 186 1.12 46.84 -52.70
CA ILE A 186 1.26 48.24 -52.24
C ILE A 186 0.78 49.27 -53.27
N ASP A 187 0.86 48.95 -54.57
CA ASP A 187 0.44 49.83 -55.67
C ASP A 187 -1.08 49.97 -55.84
N THR A 188 -1.90 49.27 -55.06
CA THR A 188 -3.34 49.18 -55.32
C THR A 188 -4.13 50.46 -55.02
N GLU A 189 -3.80 51.18 -53.94
CA GLU A 189 -4.51 52.39 -53.51
C GLU A 189 -4.01 53.65 -54.24
N THR A 190 -2.69 53.73 -54.50
CA THR A 190 -2.08 54.80 -55.30
C THR A 190 -2.60 54.79 -56.74
N LEU A 191 -2.73 53.60 -57.33
CA LEU A 191 -3.28 53.39 -58.67
C LEU A 191 -4.77 53.74 -58.76
N LYS A 192 -5.55 53.45 -57.70
CA LYS A 192 -6.96 53.84 -57.58
C LYS A 192 -7.13 55.36 -57.58
N GLN A 193 -6.30 56.07 -56.83
CA GLN A 193 -6.30 57.55 -56.82
C GLN A 193 -5.85 58.14 -58.16
N HIS A 194 -4.89 57.51 -58.85
CA HIS A 194 -4.45 57.92 -60.17
C HIS A 194 -5.57 57.79 -61.22
N PHE A 195 -6.22 56.63 -61.33
CA PHE A 195 -7.33 56.45 -62.27
C PHE A 195 -8.56 57.30 -61.92
N GLY A 196 -8.85 57.49 -60.63
CA GLY A 196 -9.90 58.41 -60.17
C GLY A 196 -9.66 59.85 -60.63
N LYS A 197 -8.44 60.37 -60.49
CA LYS A 197 -8.06 61.70 -61.03
C LYS A 197 -8.19 61.74 -62.55
N LYS A 198 -7.73 60.70 -63.26
CA LYS A 198 -7.74 60.71 -64.73
C LYS A 198 -9.15 60.69 -65.34
N ILE A 199 -10.14 60.13 -64.65
CA ILE A 199 -11.55 60.21 -65.07
C ILE A 199 -12.03 61.66 -65.03
N VAL A 200 -11.77 62.39 -63.94
CA VAL A 200 -12.18 63.80 -63.77
C VAL A 200 -11.51 64.72 -64.80
N GLU A 201 -10.21 64.49 -65.09
CA GLU A 201 -9.51 65.21 -66.16
C GLU A 201 -10.18 65.00 -67.53
N LEU A 202 -10.48 63.74 -67.90
CA LEU A 202 -11.13 63.41 -69.18
C LEU A 202 -12.56 63.96 -69.28
N GLU A 203 -13.28 64.05 -68.15
CA GLU A 203 -14.61 64.69 -68.08
C GLU A 203 -14.53 66.19 -68.35
N GLU A 204 -13.53 66.88 -67.80
CA GLU A 204 -13.34 68.32 -67.99
C GLU A 204 -12.80 68.65 -69.40
N GLU A 205 -11.84 67.88 -69.92
CA GLU A 205 -11.38 67.97 -71.31
C GLU A 205 -12.56 67.81 -72.28
N LYS A 206 -13.40 66.78 -72.09
CA LYS A 206 -14.60 66.56 -72.88
C LYS A 206 -15.57 67.73 -72.77
N ARG A 207 -15.78 68.30 -71.57
CA ARG A 207 -16.65 69.47 -71.34
C ARG A 207 -16.17 70.71 -72.10
N ILE A 208 -14.86 70.90 -72.21
CA ILE A 208 -14.27 72.00 -73.00
C ILE A 208 -14.53 71.80 -74.49
N VAL A 209 -14.18 70.62 -75.03
CA VAL A 209 -14.41 70.28 -76.46
C VAL A 209 -15.91 70.31 -76.81
N GLN A 210 -16.80 69.93 -75.89
CA GLN A 210 -18.25 70.04 -76.03
C GLN A 210 -18.70 71.50 -76.22
N LYS A 211 -18.18 72.43 -75.40
CA LYS A 211 -18.47 73.86 -75.52
C LYS A 211 -17.94 74.47 -76.82
N GLU A 212 -16.76 74.07 -77.25
CA GLU A 212 -16.19 74.53 -78.54
C GLU A 212 -17.03 74.04 -79.72
N ARG A 213 -17.50 72.79 -79.69
CA ARG A 213 -18.46 72.26 -80.67
C ARG A 213 -19.76 73.06 -80.65
N ASP A 214 -20.33 73.33 -79.47
CA ASP A 214 -21.61 74.02 -79.33
C ASP A 214 -21.51 75.49 -79.79
N HIS A 215 -20.38 76.14 -79.53
CA HIS A 215 -20.07 77.48 -80.02
C HIS A 215 -19.94 77.50 -81.56
N LEU A 216 -19.22 76.54 -82.14
CA LEU A 216 -19.08 76.41 -83.59
C LEU A 216 -20.38 75.98 -84.29
N LEU A 217 -21.25 75.21 -83.63
CA LEU A 217 -22.59 74.89 -84.13
C LEU A 217 -23.44 76.17 -84.20
N ALA A 218 -23.47 76.96 -83.13
CA ALA A 218 -24.18 78.24 -83.11
C ALA A 218 -23.59 79.25 -84.12
N GLU A 219 -22.27 79.24 -84.33
CA GLU A 219 -21.62 80.04 -85.36
C GLU A 219 -22.05 79.59 -86.77
N VAL A 220 -22.03 78.30 -87.06
CA VAL A 220 -22.50 77.72 -88.34
C VAL A 220 -23.99 77.98 -88.58
N GLU A 221 -24.85 77.84 -87.57
CA GLU A 221 -26.28 78.20 -87.68
C GLU A 221 -26.47 79.70 -87.94
N SER A 222 -25.70 80.56 -87.27
CA SER A 222 -25.76 82.02 -87.49
C SER A 222 -25.23 82.42 -88.88
N LEU A 223 -24.25 81.71 -89.41
CA LEU A 223 -23.73 81.90 -90.77
C LEU A 223 -24.67 81.29 -91.83
N ALA A 224 -25.41 80.23 -91.51
CA ALA A 224 -26.42 79.66 -92.40
C ALA A 224 -27.69 80.53 -92.49
N ALA A 225 -27.99 81.31 -91.45
CA ALA A 225 -29.11 82.26 -91.43
C ALA A 225 -28.88 83.55 -92.26
N ASN A 226 -27.64 83.83 -92.69
CA ASN A 226 -27.26 85.02 -93.45
C ASN A 226 -26.84 84.64 -94.88
N SER A 227 -27.67 84.91 -95.88
CA SER A 227 -27.43 84.49 -97.27
C SER A 227 -26.65 85.52 -98.10
N ASP A 228 -25.46 85.16 -98.59
CA ASP A 228 -25.09 85.37 -100.00
C ASP A 228 -23.79 84.66 -100.45
N GLY A 229 -23.75 84.26 -101.72
CA GLY A 229 -22.57 84.10 -102.59
C GLY A 229 -21.30 83.34 -102.13
N GLN A 230 -21.15 82.10 -102.61
CA GLN A 230 -19.93 81.36 -103.06
C GLN A 230 -18.62 81.32 -102.22
N ALA A 231 -18.24 82.36 -101.48
CA ALA A 231 -17.17 82.32 -100.47
C ALA A 231 -17.60 81.53 -99.22
N HIS A 232 -18.91 81.56 -98.93
CA HIS A 232 -19.54 80.84 -97.81
C HIS A 232 -19.24 79.35 -97.81
N ASN A 233 -19.36 78.66 -98.96
CA ASN A 233 -19.15 77.21 -99.05
C ASN A 233 -17.77 76.76 -98.52
N LYS A 234 -16.69 77.48 -98.80
CA LYS A 234 -15.34 77.09 -98.31
C LYS A 234 -15.18 77.29 -96.80
N ALA A 235 -15.77 78.36 -96.26
CA ALA A 235 -15.79 78.59 -94.82
C ALA A 235 -16.69 77.54 -94.13
N HIS A 236 -17.91 77.35 -94.62
CA HIS A 236 -18.88 76.37 -94.14
C HIS A 236 -18.32 74.94 -94.16
N ASP A 237 -17.68 74.51 -95.25
CA ASP A 237 -17.04 73.19 -95.33
C ASP A 237 -15.91 73.04 -94.30
N SER A 238 -15.11 74.09 -94.08
CA SER A 238 -14.07 74.14 -93.06
C SER A 238 -14.65 74.05 -91.64
N HIS A 239 -15.71 74.81 -91.31
CA HIS A 239 -16.39 74.72 -90.02
C HIS A 239 -17.07 73.34 -89.84
N THR A 240 -17.68 72.78 -90.89
CA THR A 240 -18.31 71.45 -90.86
C THR A 240 -17.27 70.34 -90.64
N GLN A 241 -16.10 70.44 -91.26
CA GLN A 241 -14.98 69.52 -91.05
C GLN A 241 -14.40 69.66 -89.64
N LYS A 242 -14.32 70.88 -89.10
CA LYS A 242 -13.93 71.15 -87.71
C LYS A 242 -14.91 70.55 -86.71
N LEU A 243 -16.22 70.70 -86.94
CA LEU A 243 -17.28 70.08 -86.13
C LEU A 243 -17.18 68.55 -86.12
N LYS A 244 -17.06 67.91 -87.29
CA LYS A 244 -16.84 66.45 -87.38
C LYS A 244 -15.58 66.00 -86.64
N SER A 245 -14.52 66.81 -86.62
CA SER A 245 -13.30 66.55 -85.85
C SER A 245 -13.53 66.65 -84.33
N LEU A 246 -14.25 67.66 -83.86
CA LEU A 246 -14.58 67.83 -82.43
C LEU A 246 -15.55 66.75 -81.94
N GLU A 247 -16.54 66.35 -82.74
CA GLU A 247 -17.43 65.23 -82.43
C GLU A 247 -16.69 63.90 -82.33
N ALA A 248 -15.72 63.65 -83.23
CA ALA A 248 -14.85 62.48 -83.14
C ALA A 248 -13.98 62.51 -81.87
N GLN A 249 -13.46 63.67 -81.47
CA GLN A 249 -12.70 63.84 -80.22
C GLN A 249 -13.58 63.61 -78.98
N ILE A 250 -14.81 64.11 -78.95
CA ILE A 250 -15.77 63.86 -77.86
C ILE A 250 -16.09 62.37 -77.74
N LEU A 251 -16.24 61.65 -78.85
CA LEU A 251 -16.46 60.20 -78.87
C LEU A 251 -15.24 59.43 -78.34
N ASP A 252 -14.02 59.80 -78.74
CA ASP A 252 -12.79 59.17 -78.26
C ASP A 252 -12.54 59.45 -76.76
N LEU A 253 -12.71 60.70 -76.31
CA LEU A 253 -12.65 61.06 -74.89
C LEU A 253 -13.70 60.31 -74.07
N LYS A 254 -14.94 60.18 -74.57
CA LYS A 254 -15.99 59.38 -73.92
C LYS A 254 -15.61 57.91 -73.82
N LYS A 255 -15.04 57.31 -74.87
CA LYS A 255 -14.58 55.92 -74.87
C LYS A 255 -13.43 55.68 -73.88
N LYS A 256 -12.49 56.64 -73.77
CA LYS A 256 -11.42 56.66 -72.77
C LYS A 256 -11.97 56.81 -71.34
N GLN A 257 -12.94 57.70 -71.12
CA GLN A 257 -13.62 57.87 -69.84
C GLN A 257 -14.31 56.56 -69.40
N GLU A 258 -15.07 55.92 -70.31
CA GLU A 258 -15.78 54.67 -70.04
C GLU A 258 -14.82 53.51 -69.69
N SER A 259 -13.68 53.39 -70.36
CA SER A 259 -12.70 52.33 -70.03
C SER A 259 -12.04 52.53 -68.65
N GLN A 260 -11.75 53.78 -68.27
CA GLN A 260 -11.25 54.09 -66.93
C GLN A 260 -12.29 53.82 -65.83
N VAL A 261 -13.57 54.14 -66.08
CA VAL A 261 -14.68 53.82 -65.16
C VAL A 261 -14.87 52.31 -65.00
N GLN A 262 -14.65 51.51 -66.05
CA GLN A 262 -14.67 50.04 -65.97
C GLN A 262 -13.51 49.52 -65.10
N LEU A 263 -12.28 49.98 -65.33
CA LEU A 263 -11.11 49.61 -64.51
C LEU A 263 -11.31 49.93 -63.02
N VAL A 264 -11.85 51.11 -62.68
CA VAL A 264 -12.16 51.48 -61.29
C VAL A 264 -13.24 50.57 -60.68
N LYS A 265 -14.27 50.16 -61.44
CA LYS A 265 -15.29 49.22 -60.97
C LYS A 265 -14.74 47.81 -60.74
N GLU A 266 -13.84 47.34 -61.59
CA GLU A 266 -13.16 46.04 -61.40
C GLU A 266 -12.24 46.08 -60.19
N LYS A 267 -11.48 47.17 -60.01
CA LYS A 267 -10.63 47.35 -58.82
C LYS A 267 -11.45 47.40 -57.54
N GLN A 268 -12.58 48.12 -57.52
CA GLN A 268 -13.47 48.19 -56.36
C GLN A 268 -14.04 46.81 -55.97
N LYS A 269 -14.40 45.95 -56.95
CA LYS A 269 -14.82 44.56 -56.68
C LYS A 269 -13.70 43.74 -56.02
N SER A 270 -12.45 43.93 -56.45
CA SER A 270 -11.27 43.29 -55.84
C SER A 270 -11.05 43.78 -54.39
N ASP A 271 -11.20 45.08 -54.13
CA ASP A 271 -11.06 45.66 -52.79
C ASP A 271 -12.14 45.14 -51.82
N ASP A 272 -13.39 45.01 -52.28
CA ASP A 272 -14.47 44.49 -51.44
C ASP A 272 -14.38 42.97 -51.26
N ALA A 273 -13.77 42.23 -52.19
CA ALA A 273 -13.39 40.83 -51.98
C ALA A 273 -12.29 40.70 -50.92
N ALA A 274 -11.26 41.55 -50.96
CA ALA A 274 -10.21 41.60 -49.95
C ALA A 274 -10.78 41.91 -48.56
N LYS A 275 -11.67 42.90 -48.42
CA LYS A 275 -12.34 43.18 -47.13
C LYS A 275 -13.12 41.98 -46.58
N ARG A 276 -13.82 41.22 -47.43
CA ARG A 276 -14.53 40.00 -47.01
C ARG A 276 -13.57 38.94 -46.48
N LEU A 277 -12.47 38.68 -47.20
CA LEU A 277 -11.41 37.78 -46.75
C LEU A 277 -10.78 38.26 -45.42
N GLN A 278 -10.62 39.57 -45.22
CA GLN A 278 -10.07 40.13 -43.98
C GLN A 278 -11.00 39.86 -42.78
N SER A 279 -12.32 40.03 -42.95
CA SER A 279 -13.32 39.67 -41.95
C SER A 279 -13.37 38.17 -41.68
N GLU A 280 -13.23 37.33 -42.71
CA GLU A 280 -13.18 35.87 -42.58
C GLU A 280 -11.94 35.43 -41.77
N ILE A 281 -10.76 35.99 -42.06
CA ILE A 281 -9.52 35.78 -41.29
C ILE A 281 -9.69 36.20 -39.82
N GLN A 282 -10.32 37.35 -39.55
CA GLN A 282 -10.59 37.78 -38.17
C GLN A 282 -11.55 36.82 -37.44
N SER A 283 -12.58 36.32 -38.12
CA SER A 283 -13.51 35.32 -37.57
C SER A 283 -12.78 34.02 -37.21
N ILE A 284 -11.97 33.47 -38.12
CA ILE A 284 -11.19 32.24 -37.89
C ILE A 284 -10.18 32.45 -36.75
N LYS A 285 -9.52 33.61 -36.66
CA LYS A 285 -8.63 33.95 -35.53
C LYS A 285 -9.37 33.97 -34.19
N SER A 286 -10.58 34.53 -34.14
CA SER A 286 -11.42 34.53 -32.94
C SER A 286 -11.82 33.11 -32.53
N GLN A 287 -12.31 32.30 -33.47
CA GLN A 287 -12.65 30.89 -33.25
C GLN A 287 -11.45 30.07 -32.74
N LYS A 288 -10.27 30.26 -33.33
CA LYS A 288 -9.01 29.62 -32.90
C LYS A 288 -8.66 29.96 -31.45
N VAL A 289 -8.79 31.23 -31.05
CA VAL A 289 -8.51 31.66 -29.66
C VAL A 289 -9.53 31.08 -28.67
N GLN A 290 -10.81 31.05 -29.04
CA GLN A 290 -11.86 30.42 -28.23
C GLN A 290 -11.60 28.92 -28.03
N LEU A 291 -11.25 28.20 -29.10
CA LEU A 291 -10.93 26.77 -29.03
C LEU A 291 -9.67 26.51 -28.19
N GLN A 292 -8.62 27.32 -28.32
CA GLN A 292 -7.44 27.24 -27.47
C GLN A 292 -7.74 27.52 -25.98
N HIS A 293 -8.71 28.37 -25.67
CA HIS A 293 -9.17 28.57 -24.30
C HIS A 293 -9.92 27.34 -23.78
N LYS A 294 -10.81 26.76 -24.59
CA LYS A 294 -11.54 25.53 -24.27
C LYS A 294 -10.60 24.34 -23.99
N ILE A 295 -9.61 24.11 -24.85
CA ILE A 295 -8.57 23.08 -24.65
C ILE A 295 -7.86 23.25 -23.29
N LYS A 296 -7.45 24.49 -22.96
CA LYS A 296 -6.80 24.79 -21.67
C LYS A 296 -7.73 24.57 -20.47
N GLN A 297 -9.02 24.90 -20.62
CA GLN A 297 -10.02 24.72 -19.56
C GLN A 297 -10.30 23.23 -19.28
N GLU A 298 -10.48 22.42 -20.32
CA GLU A 298 -10.72 20.98 -20.17
C GLU A 298 -9.50 20.26 -19.59
N ALA A 299 -8.29 20.58 -20.05
CA ALA A 299 -7.04 20.03 -19.51
C ALA A 299 -6.85 20.39 -18.01
N GLU A 300 -7.20 21.60 -17.60
CA GLU A 300 -7.15 22.03 -16.20
C GLU A 300 -8.20 21.31 -15.34
N GLN A 301 -9.42 21.12 -15.84
CA GLN A 301 -10.46 20.34 -15.16
C GLN A 301 -10.04 18.87 -14.96
N PHE A 302 -9.46 18.24 -15.99
CA PHE A 302 -8.93 16.88 -15.89
C PHE A 302 -7.76 16.77 -14.92
N ARG A 303 -6.85 17.76 -14.91
CA ARG A 303 -5.75 17.85 -13.93
C ARG A 303 -6.27 17.94 -12.50
N GLN A 304 -7.32 18.74 -12.25
CA GLN A 304 -7.96 18.85 -10.93
C GLN A 304 -8.67 17.56 -10.52
N TRP A 305 -9.41 16.93 -11.44
CA TRP A 305 -10.05 15.63 -11.20
C TRP A 305 -9.03 14.55 -10.83
N LYS A 306 -7.95 14.41 -11.62
CA LYS A 306 -6.88 13.44 -11.38
C LYS A 306 -6.18 13.66 -10.04
N ALA A 307 -5.88 14.92 -9.70
CA ALA A 307 -5.29 15.28 -8.39
C ALA A 307 -6.25 15.03 -7.21
N SER A 308 -7.56 15.14 -7.41
CA SER A 308 -8.57 14.80 -6.39
C SER A 308 -8.62 13.28 -6.16
N ARG A 309 -8.68 12.50 -7.24
CA ARG A 309 -8.70 11.02 -7.20
C ARG A 309 -7.42 10.43 -6.62
N GLU A 310 -6.25 11.02 -6.91
CA GLU A 310 -4.99 10.61 -6.30
C GLU A 310 -4.97 10.82 -4.77
N LYS A 311 -5.53 11.94 -4.29
CA LYS A 311 -5.69 12.20 -2.84
C LYS A 311 -6.61 11.17 -2.18
N GLU A 312 -7.74 10.82 -2.81
CA GLU A 312 -8.65 9.76 -2.34
C GLU A 312 -7.90 8.41 -2.22
N LEU A 313 -7.14 8.03 -3.25
CA LEU A 313 -6.36 6.79 -3.27
C LEU A 313 -5.28 6.77 -2.18
N LEU A 314 -4.57 7.87 -1.98
CA LEU A 314 -3.58 8.01 -0.90
C LEU A 314 -4.23 7.96 0.50
N GLN A 315 -5.43 8.51 0.66
CA GLN A 315 -6.20 8.42 1.90
C GLN A 315 -6.64 6.98 2.17
N LEU A 316 -7.26 6.30 1.21
CA LEU A 316 -7.64 4.89 1.31
C LEU A 316 -6.42 3.99 1.61
N LYS A 317 -5.27 4.24 0.98
CA LYS A 317 -4.01 3.52 1.26
C LYS A 317 -3.46 3.79 2.65
N LYS A 318 -3.66 5.00 3.21
CA LYS A 318 -3.30 5.33 4.59
C LYS A 318 -4.23 4.66 5.60
N GLU A 319 -5.52 4.60 5.29
CA GLU A 319 -6.53 3.92 6.11
C GLU A 319 -6.35 2.40 6.08
N GLY A 320 -6.11 1.79 4.92
CA GLY A 320 -5.78 0.37 4.78
C GLY A 320 -4.60 -0.05 5.66
N ARG A 321 -3.49 0.71 5.68
CA ARG A 321 -2.34 0.45 6.58
C ARG A 321 -2.71 0.57 8.06
N ARG A 322 -3.62 1.49 8.42
CA ARG A 322 -4.08 1.65 9.80
C ARG A 322 -4.93 0.44 10.21
N ASN A 323 -5.88 0.05 9.37
CA ASN A 323 -6.79 -1.06 9.60
C ASN A 323 -6.02 -2.39 9.66
N GLU A 324 -4.98 -2.56 8.85
CA GLU A 324 -4.08 -3.70 8.91
C GLU A 324 -3.26 -3.77 10.21
N TYR A 325 -2.75 -2.64 10.69
CA TYR A 325 -2.08 -2.57 12.00
C TYR A 325 -3.04 -2.89 13.16
N GLU A 326 -4.26 -2.36 13.11
CA GLU A 326 -5.30 -2.65 14.10
C GLU A 326 -5.72 -4.12 14.07
N ARG A 327 -5.86 -4.73 12.88
CA ARG A 327 -6.09 -6.18 12.67
C ARG A 327 -4.97 -7.01 13.30
N HIS A 328 -3.71 -6.75 12.97
CA HIS A 328 -2.57 -7.50 13.54
C HIS A 328 -2.45 -7.34 15.06
N LYS A 329 -2.77 -6.15 15.60
CA LYS A 329 -2.80 -5.92 17.05
C LYS A 329 -3.90 -6.76 17.74
N LEU A 330 -5.10 -6.83 17.16
CA LEU A 330 -6.19 -7.67 17.67
C LEU A 330 -5.87 -9.16 17.54
N GLU A 331 -5.29 -9.57 16.42
CA GLU A 331 -4.83 -10.94 16.16
C GLU A 331 -3.80 -11.40 17.20
N ALA A 332 -2.76 -10.59 17.46
CA ALA A 332 -1.76 -10.89 18.49
C ALA A 332 -2.34 -10.94 19.91
N LEU A 333 -3.35 -10.10 20.21
CA LEU A 333 -4.06 -10.15 21.49
C LEU A 333 -4.90 -11.43 21.62
N ASN A 334 -5.59 -11.84 20.55
CA ASN A 334 -6.36 -13.07 20.51
C ASN A 334 -5.45 -14.31 20.68
N GLN A 335 -4.36 -14.38 19.92
CA GLN A 335 -3.34 -15.44 20.07
C GLN A 335 -2.83 -15.57 21.51
N ARG A 336 -2.54 -14.43 22.18
CA ARG A 336 -2.13 -14.43 23.61
C ARG A 336 -3.23 -14.98 24.52
N GLN A 337 -4.49 -14.58 24.32
CA GLN A 337 -5.62 -15.10 25.10
C GLN A 337 -5.81 -16.60 24.89
N LYS A 338 -5.72 -17.08 23.65
CA LYS A 338 -5.77 -18.51 23.31
C LYS A 338 -4.66 -19.30 24.03
N MET A 339 -3.43 -18.80 24.01
CA MET A 339 -2.29 -19.43 24.72
C MET A 339 -2.49 -19.47 26.24
N VAL A 340 -3.05 -18.40 26.85
CA VAL A 340 -3.36 -18.38 28.29
C VAL A 340 -4.47 -19.36 28.64
N LEU A 341 -5.54 -19.43 27.83
CA LEU A 341 -6.61 -20.40 28.04
C LEU A 341 -6.10 -21.84 27.89
N GLN A 342 -5.29 -22.11 26.87
CA GLN A 342 -4.71 -23.43 26.63
C GLN A 342 -3.91 -23.89 27.86
N ARG A 343 -3.03 -23.04 28.40
CA ARG A 343 -2.29 -23.35 29.64
C ARG A 343 -3.20 -23.66 30.82
N LYS A 344 -4.26 -22.88 31.04
CA LYS A 344 -5.25 -23.17 32.10
C LYS A 344 -5.96 -24.50 31.89
N THR A 345 -6.30 -24.86 30.65
CA THR A 345 -6.89 -26.18 30.35
C THR A 345 -5.88 -27.32 30.49
N GLU A 346 -4.59 -27.08 30.25
CA GLU A 346 -3.50 -28.03 30.48
C GLU A 346 -3.22 -28.22 31.99
N GLU A 347 -3.19 -27.14 32.78
CA GLU A 347 -3.13 -27.16 34.25
C GLU A 347 -4.25 -28.04 34.83
N ALA A 348 -5.50 -27.75 34.44
CA ALA A 348 -6.68 -28.51 34.83
C ALA A 348 -6.59 -30.00 34.42
N ALA A 349 -6.14 -30.28 33.19
CA ALA A 349 -5.97 -31.65 32.71
C ALA A 349 -4.87 -32.42 33.47
N VAL A 350 -3.78 -31.76 33.86
CA VAL A 350 -2.71 -32.35 34.67
C VAL A 350 -3.18 -32.66 36.09
N ALA A 351 -3.90 -31.74 36.74
CA ALA A 351 -4.49 -31.98 38.07
C ALA A 351 -5.47 -33.17 38.03
N THR A 352 -6.35 -33.18 37.02
CA THR A 352 -7.32 -34.26 36.74
C THR A 352 -6.62 -35.60 36.54
N LYS A 353 -5.54 -35.63 35.74
CA LYS A 353 -4.75 -36.85 35.47
C LYS A 353 -4.04 -37.37 36.73
N ARG A 354 -3.42 -36.50 37.53
CA ARG A 354 -2.75 -36.88 38.78
C ARG A 354 -3.72 -37.52 39.78
N LEU A 355 -4.92 -36.93 39.93
CA LEU A 355 -5.96 -37.51 40.78
C LEU A 355 -6.35 -38.90 40.27
N LYS A 356 -6.58 -39.06 38.96
CA LYS A 356 -6.91 -40.34 38.35
C LYS A 356 -5.84 -41.42 38.63
N GLU A 357 -4.56 -41.10 38.40
CA GLU A 357 -3.44 -42.02 38.64
C GLU A 357 -3.36 -42.49 40.10
N LEU A 358 -3.62 -41.59 41.07
CA LEU A 358 -3.70 -41.96 42.48
C LEU A 358 -4.89 -42.88 42.78
N LEU A 359 -6.09 -42.55 42.28
CA LEU A 359 -7.29 -43.38 42.44
C LEU A 359 -7.17 -44.76 41.78
N GLU A 360 -6.36 -44.88 40.72
CA GLU A 360 -5.99 -46.16 40.09
C GLU A 360 -4.95 -46.93 40.90
N SER A 361 -3.88 -46.30 41.40
CA SER A 361 -2.87 -46.95 42.26
C SER A 361 -3.47 -47.53 43.55
N ARG A 362 -4.54 -46.90 44.06
CA ARG A 362 -5.31 -47.36 45.22
C ARG A 362 -5.99 -48.72 44.97
N LYS A 363 -6.24 -49.08 43.70
CA LYS A 363 -6.87 -50.34 43.28
C LYS A 363 -5.88 -51.53 43.26
N SER A 364 -4.61 -51.31 42.98
CA SER A 364 -3.57 -52.36 43.02
C SER A 364 -3.24 -52.77 44.44
N THR A 365 -3.01 -51.81 45.34
CA THR A 365 -2.58 -52.07 46.73
C THR A 365 -3.60 -52.90 47.54
N VAL A 366 -4.89 -52.79 47.21
CA VAL A 366 -5.96 -53.61 47.84
C VAL A 366 -5.89 -55.08 47.41
N ARG A 367 -5.37 -55.41 46.22
CA ARG A 367 -5.16 -56.81 45.79
C ARG A 367 -3.91 -57.42 46.43
N ASP A 368 -2.81 -56.68 46.46
CA ASP A 368 -1.52 -57.23 46.91
C ASP A 368 -1.50 -57.52 48.42
N ASN A 369 -2.21 -56.72 49.22
CA ASN A 369 -2.41 -56.96 50.66
C ASN A 369 -3.20 -58.23 51.00
N ALA A 370 -3.84 -58.89 50.02
CA ALA A 370 -4.51 -60.18 50.22
C ALA A 370 -3.59 -61.39 50.01
N ALA A 371 -2.41 -61.21 49.39
CA ALA A 371 -1.54 -62.31 48.95
C ALA A 371 -0.42 -62.67 49.95
N ASN A 372 0.10 -61.70 50.71
CA ASN A 372 1.31 -61.90 51.53
C ASN A 372 1.02 -61.86 53.04
N SER A 373 0.74 -63.02 53.62
CA SER A 373 0.44 -63.18 55.07
C SER A 373 1.38 -64.12 55.83
N ASN A 374 2.56 -64.47 55.29
CA ASN A 374 3.55 -65.32 55.96
C ASN A 374 4.99 -64.78 55.86
N GLY A 375 5.64 -64.57 57.01
CA GLY A 375 7.05 -64.15 57.12
C GLY A 375 7.32 -63.33 58.39
N HIS A 376 7.91 -63.95 59.42
CA HIS A 376 8.17 -63.34 60.73
C HIS A 376 9.52 -62.58 60.77
N THR A 377 9.76 -61.82 61.84
CA THR A 377 11.04 -61.14 62.22
C THR A 377 11.51 -59.87 61.47
N SER A 378 10.62 -58.89 61.23
CA SER A 378 10.95 -57.44 61.34
C SER A 378 9.67 -56.55 61.35
N LEU A 379 8.59 -57.07 61.94
CA LEU A 379 7.24 -56.59 61.61
C LEU A 379 6.93 -55.17 62.09
N THR A 380 7.37 -54.76 63.29
CA THR A 380 6.85 -53.55 63.95
C THR A 380 7.21 -52.26 63.19
N GLN A 381 8.50 -52.06 62.85
CA GLN A 381 8.92 -50.90 62.04
C GLN A 381 8.46 -50.98 60.58
N SER A 382 8.29 -52.19 60.04
CA SER A 382 7.79 -52.36 58.67
C SER A 382 6.31 -51.97 58.58
N ASN A 383 5.50 -52.41 59.56
CA ASN A 383 4.08 -52.11 59.68
C ASN A 383 3.84 -50.61 59.92
N GLU A 384 4.62 -50.00 60.82
CA GLU A 384 4.59 -48.55 61.07
C GLU A 384 4.85 -47.74 59.79
N LYS A 385 5.88 -48.10 59.02
CA LYS A 385 6.19 -47.44 57.74
C LYS A 385 5.15 -47.72 56.65
N SER A 386 4.46 -48.87 56.65
CA SER A 386 3.33 -49.09 55.73
C SER A 386 2.09 -48.27 56.11
N LEU A 387 1.80 -48.13 57.41
CA LEU A 387 0.69 -47.30 57.89
C LEU A 387 0.93 -45.81 57.64
N GLN A 388 2.18 -45.34 57.79
CA GLN A 388 2.59 -43.99 57.37
C GLN A 388 2.36 -43.78 55.87
N ARG A 389 2.91 -44.65 55.00
CA ARG A 389 2.70 -44.54 53.54
C ARG A 389 1.22 -44.61 53.11
N TRP A 390 0.41 -45.41 53.79
CA TRP A 390 -1.04 -45.47 53.52
C TRP A 390 -1.72 -44.14 53.90
N LEU A 391 -1.41 -43.60 55.08
CA LEU A 391 -1.93 -42.30 55.51
C LEU A 391 -1.48 -41.19 54.55
N ASP A 392 -0.20 -41.16 54.16
CA ASP A 392 0.34 -40.19 53.20
C ASP A 392 -0.41 -40.25 51.86
N HIS A 393 -0.71 -41.46 51.37
CA HIS A 393 -1.50 -41.65 50.16
C HIS A 393 -2.95 -41.15 50.30
N GLU A 394 -3.62 -41.40 51.43
CA GLU A 394 -4.99 -40.91 51.66
C GLU A 394 -5.03 -39.38 51.86
N LEU A 395 -3.98 -38.79 52.46
CA LEU A 395 -3.80 -37.34 52.56
C LEU A 395 -3.55 -36.72 51.17
N GLU A 396 -2.65 -37.31 50.37
CA GLU A 396 -2.35 -36.85 49.01
C GLU A 396 -3.58 -36.91 48.10
N VAL A 397 -4.38 -37.99 48.16
CA VAL A 397 -5.68 -38.07 47.46
C VAL A 397 -6.61 -36.94 47.90
N SER A 398 -6.68 -36.64 49.20
CA SER A 398 -7.51 -35.54 49.74
C SER A 398 -7.04 -34.17 49.21
N VAL A 399 -5.73 -33.95 49.14
CA VAL A 399 -5.12 -32.73 48.57
C VAL A 399 -5.41 -32.62 47.06
N LYS A 400 -5.30 -33.72 46.29
CA LYS A 400 -5.57 -33.70 44.84
C LYS A 400 -7.05 -33.55 44.50
N VAL A 401 -7.97 -34.06 45.32
CA VAL A 401 -9.40 -33.73 45.20
C VAL A 401 -9.62 -32.23 45.41
N HIS A 402 -8.93 -31.61 46.38
CA HIS A 402 -9.02 -30.16 46.59
C HIS A 402 -8.39 -29.36 45.43
N GLU A 403 -7.22 -29.76 44.91
CA GLU A 403 -6.57 -29.15 43.73
C GLU A 403 -7.50 -29.16 42.50
N VAL A 404 -8.16 -30.29 42.22
CA VAL A 404 -9.12 -30.40 41.10
C VAL A 404 -10.39 -29.58 41.35
N ARG A 405 -10.91 -29.51 42.60
CA ARG A 405 -12.05 -28.62 42.93
C ARG A 405 -11.70 -27.14 42.74
N PHE A 406 -10.49 -26.72 43.12
CA PHE A 406 -10.01 -25.35 42.94
C PHE A 406 -9.88 -24.98 41.45
N GLU A 407 -9.25 -25.85 40.65
CA GLU A 407 -9.13 -25.64 39.20
C GLU A 407 -10.50 -25.70 38.48
N TYR A 408 -11.44 -26.53 38.93
CA TYR A 408 -12.82 -26.55 38.43
C TYR A 408 -13.54 -25.21 38.64
N GLU A 409 -13.42 -24.60 39.83
CA GLU A 409 -14.01 -23.30 40.12
C GLU A 409 -13.37 -22.18 39.28
N LYS A 410 -12.03 -22.13 39.23
CA LYS A 410 -11.24 -21.23 38.37
C LYS A 410 -11.63 -21.34 36.89
N GLN A 411 -11.83 -22.56 36.38
CA GLN A 411 -12.27 -22.79 35.00
C GLN A 411 -13.74 -22.45 34.77
N THR A 412 -14.60 -22.61 35.79
CA THR A 412 -16.02 -22.18 35.75
C THR A 412 -16.13 -20.67 35.62
N GLN A 413 -15.31 -19.90 36.34
CA GLN A 413 -15.22 -18.45 36.22
C GLN A 413 -14.74 -18.02 34.82
N VAL A 414 -13.76 -18.72 34.25
CA VAL A 414 -13.30 -18.49 32.86
C VAL A 414 -14.44 -18.75 31.86
N ARG A 415 -15.18 -19.85 32.00
CA ARG A 415 -16.36 -20.15 31.16
C ARG A 415 -17.43 -19.07 31.27
N ALA A 416 -17.72 -18.59 32.47
CA ALA A 416 -18.69 -17.52 32.70
C ALA A 416 -18.26 -16.18 32.07
N ALA A 417 -16.97 -15.84 32.11
CA ALA A 417 -16.43 -14.65 31.44
C ALA A 417 -16.55 -14.74 29.90
N LEU A 418 -16.20 -15.89 29.31
CA LEU A 418 -16.34 -16.16 27.88
C LEU A 418 -17.81 -16.10 27.43
N ALA A 419 -18.73 -16.67 28.22
CA ALA A 419 -20.16 -16.63 27.93
C ALA A 419 -20.72 -15.19 27.96
N LYS A 420 -20.27 -14.36 28.90
CA LYS A 420 -20.62 -12.92 28.95
C LYS A 420 -20.12 -12.18 27.72
N GLU A 421 -18.88 -12.41 27.28
CA GLU A 421 -18.35 -11.81 26.05
C GLU A 421 -19.14 -12.25 24.80
N LEU A 422 -19.48 -13.54 24.71
CA LEU A 422 -20.27 -14.08 23.60
C LEU A 422 -21.68 -13.48 23.53
N ALA A 423 -22.33 -13.28 24.68
CA ALA A 423 -23.64 -12.64 24.76
C ALA A 423 -23.59 -11.18 24.27
N LEU A 424 -22.56 -10.42 24.67
CA LEU A 424 -22.35 -9.05 24.19
C LEU A 424 -22.12 -8.99 22.67
N LEU A 425 -21.32 -9.91 22.11
CA LEU A 425 -21.10 -10.02 20.66
C LEU A 425 -22.42 -10.29 19.92
N LYS A 426 -23.22 -11.26 20.39
CA LYS A 426 -24.51 -11.61 19.78
C LYS A 426 -25.51 -10.45 19.85
N GLN A 427 -25.60 -9.74 20.97
CA GLN A 427 -26.45 -8.55 21.11
C GLN A 427 -26.04 -7.42 20.16
N VAL A 428 -24.74 -7.13 20.02
CA VAL A 428 -24.27 -6.06 19.11
C VAL A 428 -24.55 -6.38 17.64
N ASP A 429 -24.45 -7.65 17.25
CA ASP A 429 -24.84 -8.08 15.91
C ASP A 429 -26.36 -8.01 15.69
N GLN A 430 -27.17 -8.28 16.72
CA GLN A 430 -28.63 -8.13 16.66
C GLN A 430 -29.07 -6.66 16.59
N PHE A 431 -28.48 -5.76 17.38
CA PHE A 431 -28.67 -4.31 17.24
C PHE A 431 -28.27 -3.79 15.86
N SER A 432 -27.26 -4.40 15.22
CA SER A 432 -26.84 -4.06 13.85
C SER A 432 -27.86 -4.50 12.78
N PHE A 433 -28.68 -5.52 13.08
CA PHE A 433 -29.70 -6.06 12.17
C PHE A 433 -31.06 -5.37 12.35
N GLU A 434 -31.44 -5.07 13.60
CA GLU A 434 -32.72 -4.42 13.95
C GLU A 434 -32.69 -2.89 13.88
N GLY A 435 -31.53 -2.27 13.60
CA GLY A 435 -31.36 -0.82 13.50
C GLY A 435 -31.43 -0.05 14.83
N ASN A 436 -31.60 -0.77 15.95
CA ASN A 436 -31.77 -0.18 17.28
C ASN A 436 -30.43 0.23 17.90
N SER A 437 -30.37 1.43 18.50
CA SER A 437 -29.16 1.89 19.19
C SER A 437 -28.94 1.13 20.51
N PRO A 438 -27.73 0.61 20.77
CA PRO A 438 -27.43 -0.07 22.03
C PRO A 438 -27.54 0.87 23.25
N PRO A 439 -27.85 0.34 24.44
CA PRO A 439 -28.08 1.16 25.64
C PRO A 439 -26.83 1.96 26.03
N LYS A 440 -26.98 3.30 26.10
CA LYS A 440 -25.93 4.22 26.52
C LYS A 440 -25.49 3.92 27.96
N GLY A 441 -24.20 3.65 28.15
CA GLY A 441 -23.57 3.60 29.48
C GLY A 441 -22.55 2.47 29.68
N ASN A 442 -22.58 1.41 28.87
CA ASN A 442 -21.70 0.25 29.09
C ASN A 442 -20.48 0.24 28.15
N ASN A 443 -19.29 0.50 28.71
CA ASN A 443 -18.01 0.55 27.98
C ASN A 443 -17.67 -0.72 27.19
N GLY A 444 -18.27 -1.87 27.54
CA GLY A 444 -18.16 -3.12 26.80
C GLY A 444 -18.70 -3.03 25.37
N TYR A 445 -19.88 -2.42 25.18
CA TYR A 445 -20.48 -2.28 23.85
C TYR A 445 -19.64 -1.39 22.95
N SER A 446 -19.11 -0.26 23.44
CA SER A 446 -18.30 0.67 22.66
C SER A 446 -17.08 0.02 21.99
N ARG A 447 -16.44 -0.94 22.67
CA ARG A 447 -15.33 -1.71 22.09
C ARG A 447 -15.82 -2.63 20.96
N VAL A 448 -16.92 -3.35 21.17
CA VAL A 448 -17.44 -4.30 20.17
C VAL A 448 -18.04 -3.59 18.96
N LEU A 449 -18.72 -2.45 19.17
CA LEU A 449 -19.25 -1.58 18.11
C LEU A 449 -18.16 -0.96 17.23
N SER A 450 -16.97 -0.72 17.78
CA SER A 450 -15.82 -0.23 17.02
C SER A 450 -15.18 -1.29 16.09
N MET A 451 -15.62 -2.55 16.17
CA MET A 451 -15.09 -3.64 15.34
C MET A 451 -15.90 -3.82 14.06
N SER A 452 -15.21 -4.04 12.93
CA SER A 452 -15.88 -4.39 11.66
C SER A 452 -16.72 -5.67 11.79
N PRO A 453 -17.76 -5.86 10.96
CA PRO A 453 -18.60 -7.06 11.00
C PRO A 453 -17.79 -8.36 10.92
N ASP A 454 -16.79 -8.44 10.03
CA ASP A 454 -15.91 -9.61 9.92
C ASP A 454 -15.05 -9.83 11.16
N SER A 455 -14.57 -8.74 11.77
CA SER A 455 -13.82 -8.80 13.04
C SER A 455 -14.70 -9.29 14.18
N ARG A 456 -15.97 -8.88 14.23
CA ARG A 456 -16.96 -9.38 15.20
C ARG A 456 -17.26 -10.87 14.99
N LYS A 457 -17.48 -11.28 13.74
CA LYS A 457 -17.71 -12.69 13.35
C LYS A 457 -16.53 -13.59 13.74
N ALA A 458 -15.31 -13.22 13.37
CA ALA A 458 -14.10 -13.96 13.73
C ALA A 458 -13.86 -13.99 15.26
N ARG A 459 -14.19 -12.90 15.97
CA ARG A 459 -14.11 -12.89 17.44
C ARG A 459 -15.16 -13.80 18.08
N ARG A 460 -16.40 -13.82 17.56
CA ARG A 460 -17.48 -14.72 18.02
C ARG A 460 -17.06 -16.17 17.90
N GLU A 461 -16.63 -16.60 16.73
CA GLU A 461 -16.15 -17.97 16.46
C GLU A 461 -14.96 -18.35 17.37
N SER A 462 -14.02 -17.42 17.57
CA SER A 462 -12.91 -17.60 18.49
C SER A 462 -13.38 -17.80 19.94
N VAL A 463 -14.36 -17.03 20.41
CA VAL A 463 -14.93 -17.17 21.77
C VAL A 463 -15.76 -18.45 21.90
N GLU A 464 -16.50 -18.87 20.87
CA GLU A 464 -17.24 -20.14 20.85
C GLU A 464 -16.31 -21.35 20.93
N ASN A 465 -15.21 -21.34 20.19
CA ASN A 465 -14.15 -22.36 20.29
C ASN A 465 -13.50 -22.40 21.70
N MET A 466 -13.19 -21.23 22.28
CA MET A 466 -12.68 -21.13 23.65
C MET A 466 -13.69 -21.64 24.70
N LEU A 467 -14.99 -21.38 24.50
CA LEU A 467 -16.07 -21.86 25.37
C LEU A 467 -16.23 -23.38 25.29
N SER A 468 -16.07 -23.97 24.11
CA SER A 468 -16.06 -25.43 23.89
C SER A 468 -14.89 -26.09 24.64
N MET A 469 -13.66 -25.61 24.44
CA MET A 469 -12.48 -26.10 25.18
C MET A 469 -12.68 -26.04 26.70
N SER A 470 -13.19 -24.91 27.21
CA SER A 470 -13.46 -24.72 28.63
C SER A 470 -14.54 -25.66 29.16
N SER A 471 -15.59 -25.92 28.38
CA SER A 471 -16.68 -26.83 28.78
C SER A 471 -16.21 -28.29 28.83
N ASN A 472 -15.38 -28.72 27.88
CA ASN A 472 -14.80 -30.07 27.87
C ASN A 472 -13.89 -30.31 29.09
N ALA A 473 -13.07 -29.31 29.47
CA ALA A 473 -12.22 -29.40 30.66
C ALA A 473 -13.05 -29.53 31.95
N LEU A 474 -14.15 -28.78 32.08
CA LEU A 474 -15.06 -28.88 33.23
C LEU A 474 -15.75 -30.25 33.32
N ILE A 475 -16.17 -30.84 32.20
CA ILE A 475 -16.77 -32.18 32.16
C ILE A 475 -15.76 -33.24 32.65
N ALA A 476 -14.50 -33.16 32.19
CA ALA A 476 -13.45 -34.07 32.63
C ALA A 476 -13.14 -33.96 34.14
N MET A 477 -13.03 -32.72 34.66
CA MET A 477 -12.85 -32.48 36.09
C MET A 477 -14.04 -32.96 36.92
N ALA A 478 -15.27 -32.64 36.53
CA ALA A 478 -16.48 -33.09 37.23
C ALA A 478 -16.62 -34.62 37.26
N SER A 479 -16.23 -35.31 36.18
CA SER A 479 -16.18 -36.78 36.13
C SER A 479 -15.20 -37.35 37.15
N GLN A 480 -13.97 -36.82 37.24
CA GLN A 480 -12.98 -37.30 38.22
C GLN A 480 -13.34 -36.95 39.66
N LEU A 481 -13.96 -35.80 39.91
CA LEU A 481 -14.47 -35.44 41.24
C LEU A 481 -15.58 -36.40 41.69
N SER A 482 -16.52 -36.74 40.80
CA SER A 482 -17.54 -37.76 41.08
C SER A 482 -16.92 -39.15 41.34
N GLU A 483 -15.92 -39.55 40.55
CA GLU A 483 -15.16 -40.81 40.76
C GLU A 483 -14.44 -40.86 42.11
N ALA A 484 -13.95 -39.72 42.59
CA ALA A 484 -13.30 -39.59 43.89
C ALA A 484 -14.32 -39.66 45.04
N GLU A 485 -15.42 -38.91 44.94
CA GLU A 485 -16.46 -38.88 45.98
C GLU A 485 -17.20 -40.22 46.11
N GLU A 486 -17.44 -40.95 45.01
CA GLU A 486 -18.02 -42.30 45.06
C GLU A 486 -17.09 -43.27 45.81
N ARG A 487 -15.77 -43.18 45.56
CA ARG A 487 -14.74 -43.94 46.29
C ARG A 487 -14.56 -43.51 47.75
N GLU A 488 -14.91 -42.27 48.10
CA GLU A 488 -14.95 -41.81 49.49
C GLU A 488 -16.18 -42.39 50.19
N ARG A 489 -17.37 -42.28 49.58
CA ARG A 489 -18.63 -42.84 50.10
C ARG A 489 -18.53 -44.34 50.36
N SER A 490 -17.86 -45.11 49.49
CA SER A 490 -17.65 -46.56 49.68
C SER A 490 -16.73 -46.92 50.87
N MET A 491 -15.95 -45.97 51.40
CA MET A 491 -15.01 -46.17 52.51
C MET A 491 -15.54 -45.79 53.90
N ILE A 492 -16.58 -44.95 53.96
CA ILE A 492 -17.14 -44.42 55.22
C ILE A 492 -17.74 -45.55 56.08
N GLY A 493 -18.24 -46.63 55.46
CA GLY A 493 -18.76 -47.81 56.17
C GLY A 493 -17.66 -48.74 56.71
N ARG A 494 -17.20 -48.53 57.96
CA ARG A 494 -16.18 -49.31 58.72
C ARG A 494 -14.80 -49.52 58.05
N GLY A 495 -14.66 -49.38 56.73
CA GLY A 495 -13.52 -49.88 55.95
C GLY A 495 -12.23 -49.07 56.11
N ARG A 496 -12.31 -47.74 56.14
CA ARG A 496 -11.14 -46.83 56.11
C ARG A 496 -10.08 -47.16 57.17
N TRP A 497 -10.51 -47.49 58.38
CA TRP A 497 -9.61 -47.67 59.54
C TRP A 497 -9.24 -49.14 59.81
N ASN A 498 -9.68 -50.10 58.99
CA ASN A 498 -9.41 -51.54 59.18
C ASN A 498 -7.92 -51.93 59.17
N GLN A 499 -7.03 -51.02 58.76
CA GLN A 499 -5.58 -51.22 58.80
C GLN A 499 -4.97 -50.96 60.19
N LEU A 500 -5.65 -50.19 61.05
CA LEU A 500 -5.26 -49.99 62.45
C LEU A 500 -5.66 -51.21 63.27
N ARG A 501 -4.68 -52.04 63.64
CA ARG A 501 -4.91 -53.30 64.37
C ARG A 501 -4.64 -53.20 65.88
N SER A 502 -3.93 -52.16 66.33
CA SER A 502 -3.63 -51.95 67.75
C SER A 502 -3.67 -50.48 68.17
N MET A 503 -3.81 -50.24 69.48
CA MET A 503 -3.67 -48.90 70.07
C MET A 503 -2.23 -48.35 69.96
N GLY A 504 -1.23 -49.22 69.80
CA GLY A 504 0.15 -48.80 69.52
C GLY A 504 0.28 -48.17 68.14
N ASP A 505 -0.29 -48.83 67.12
CA ASP A 505 -0.34 -48.30 65.74
C ASP A 505 -1.06 -46.94 65.72
N ALA A 506 -2.20 -46.83 66.41
CA ALA A 506 -2.97 -45.59 66.49
C ALA A 506 -2.18 -44.46 67.17
N LYS A 507 -1.45 -44.73 68.26
CA LYS A 507 -0.61 -43.74 68.95
C LYS A 507 0.55 -43.28 68.08
N ASN A 508 1.25 -44.20 67.41
CA ASN A 508 2.38 -43.87 66.54
C ASN A 508 1.92 -43.07 65.31
N LEU A 509 0.79 -43.46 64.70
CA LEU A 509 0.22 -42.74 63.56
C LEU A 509 -0.27 -41.34 63.95
N LEU A 510 -0.86 -41.17 65.14
CA LEU A 510 -1.24 -39.87 65.68
C LEU A 510 -0.01 -38.97 65.92
N GLN A 511 1.08 -39.51 66.48
CA GLN A 511 2.32 -38.77 66.69
C GLN A 511 2.96 -38.35 65.36
N TYR A 512 2.94 -39.24 64.36
CA TYR A 512 3.36 -38.93 63.00
C TYR A 512 2.49 -37.82 62.38
N MET A 513 1.16 -37.95 62.42
CA MET A 513 0.22 -36.92 61.96
C MET A 513 0.50 -35.56 62.61
N PHE A 514 0.73 -35.53 63.92
CA PHE A 514 1.02 -34.29 64.63
C PHE A 514 2.31 -33.64 64.13
N ASN A 515 3.39 -34.41 64.00
CA ASN A 515 4.68 -33.92 63.52
C ASN A 515 4.58 -33.42 62.07
N THR A 516 4.03 -34.22 61.15
CA THR A 516 3.85 -33.85 59.74
C THR A 516 2.92 -32.64 59.59
N THR A 517 1.87 -32.51 60.40
CA THR A 517 0.98 -31.34 60.39
C THR A 517 1.69 -30.09 60.91
N ALA A 518 2.50 -30.21 61.97
CA ALA A 518 3.29 -29.09 62.49
C ALA A 518 4.33 -28.62 61.46
N GLU A 519 5.06 -29.55 60.84
CA GLU A 519 6.03 -29.26 59.78
C GLU A 519 5.37 -28.60 58.57
N ALA A 520 4.26 -29.15 58.07
CA ALA A 520 3.51 -28.57 56.96
C ALA A 520 2.99 -27.15 57.28
N ARG A 521 2.62 -26.86 58.53
CA ARG A 521 2.23 -25.51 58.96
C ARG A 521 3.41 -24.54 59.01
N CYS A 522 4.60 -25.00 59.42
CA CYS A 522 5.82 -24.20 59.35
C CYS A 522 6.21 -23.89 57.90
N GLN A 523 6.25 -24.91 57.03
CA GLN A 523 6.53 -24.74 55.60
C GLN A 523 5.51 -23.82 54.91
N LEU A 524 4.21 -23.93 55.25
CA LEU A 524 3.18 -23.03 54.73
C LEU A 524 3.42 -21.57 55.17
N TRP A 525 3.83 -21.34 56.41
CA TRP A 525 4.16 -19.99 56.89
C TRP A 525 5.39 -19.41 56.15
N GLU A 526 6.45 -20.20 55.97
CA GLU A 526 7.62 -19.81 55.17
C GLU A 526 7.23 -19.46 53.72
N LYS A 527 6.38 -20.29 53.10
CA LYS A 527 5.91 -20.06 51.72
C LYS A 527 4.98 -18.86 51.58
N ASN A 528 4.15 -18.58 52.58
CA ASN A 528 3.33 -17.36 52.60
C ASN A 528 4.22 -16.11 52.68
N LEU A 529 5.29 -16.14 53.50
CA LEU A 529 6.26 -15.05 53.60
C LEU A 529 7.03 -14.83 52.29
N GLU A 530 7.41 -15.92 51.59
CA GLU A 530 8.00 -15.85 50.24
C GLU A 530 7.01 -15.28 49.20
N ILE A 531 5.72 -15.58 49.33
CA ILE A 531 4.67 -15.02 48.45
C ILE A 531 4.52 -13.52 48.70
N GLU A 532 4.40 -13.08 49.96
CA GLU A 532 4.27 -11.65 50.32
C GLU A 532 5.48 -10.83 49.79
N ASP A 533 6.72 -11.29 50.01
CA ASP A 533 7.94 -10.66 49.48
C ASP A 533 7.98 -10.60 47.94
N MET A 534 7.45 -11.63 47.25
CA MET A 534 7.35 -11.64 45.79
C MET A 534 6.20 -10.78 45.26
N GLU A 535 5.10 -10.63 46.01
CA GLU A 535 4.00 -9.71 45.70
C GLU A 535 4.45 -8.25 45.86
N ASP A 536 5.20 -7.92 46.92
CA ASP A 536 5.78 -6.58 47.11
C ASP A 536 6.75 -6.21 45.97
N LYS A 537 7.63 -7.15 45.56
CA LYS A 537 8.50 -6.97 44.39
C LYS A 537 7.71 -6.80 43.09
N LEU A 538 6.61 -7.52 42.92
CA LEU A 538 5.73 -7.35 41.76
C LEU A 538 5.08 -5.95 41.78
N ASN A 539 4.58 -5.52 42.93
CA ASN A 539 3.96 -4.21 43.13
C ASN A 539 4.95 -3.08 42.83
N GLU A 540 6.19 -3.16 43.33
CA GLU A 540 7.26 -2.22 43.00
C GLU A 540 7.50 -2.16 41.48
N LEU A 541 7.70 -3.30 40.82
CA LEU A 541 7.89 -3.36 39.37
C LEU A 541 6.69 -2.81 38.57
N VAL A 542 5.46 -3.02 39.04
CA VAL A 542 4.24 -2.47 38.44
C VAL A 542 4.20 -0.95 38.58
N THR A 543 4.55 -0.39 39.75
CA THR A 543 4.62 1.08 39.92
C THR A 543 5.71 1.71 39.05
N LEU A 544 6.90 1.09 38.97
CA LEU A 544 7.98 1.53 38.08
C LEU A 544 7.57 1.48 36.60
N LEU A 545 6.84 0.44 36.18
CA LEU A 545 6.30 0.33 34.83
C LEU A 545 5.26 1.43 34.55
N GLN A 546 4.37 1.73 35.50
CA GLN A 546 3.40 2.82 35.37
C GLN A 546 4.08 4.18 35.24
N ILE A 547 5.13 4.45 36.02
CA ILE A 547 5.95 5.67 35.93
C ILE A 547 6.66 5.77 34.57
N SER A 548 7.24 4.67 34.07
CA SER A 548 7.85 4.62 32.74
C SER A 548 6.80 4.86 31.63
N GLU A 549 5.59 4.31 31.77
CA GLU A 549 4.50 4.55 30.84
C GLU A 549 4.00 6.01 30.83
N THR A 550 3.91 6.67 31.99
CA THR A 550 3.48 8.08 32.05
C THR A 550 4.55 8.99 31.46
N GLN A 551 5.84 8.78 31.77
CA GLN A 551 6.96 9.46 31.14
C GLN A 551 6.96 9.29 29.61
N ARG A 552 6.74 8.05 29.12
CA ARG A 552 6.62 7.79 27.67
C ARG A 552 5.41 8.52 27.05
N LYS A 553 4.27 8.62 27.77
CA LYS A 553 3.09 9.38 27.32
C LYS A 553 3.35 10.89 27.29
N GLU A 554 4.16 11.41 28.22
CA GLU A 554 4.62 12.81 28.25
C GLU A 554 5.53 13.11 27.06
N LEU A 555 6.58 12.33 26.84
CA LEU A 555 7.49 12.49 25.71
C LEU A 555 6.76 12.46 24.35
N VAL A 556 5.76 11.60 24.18
CA VAL A 556 4.91 11.58 22.97
C VAL A 556 4.04 12.83 22.84
N ARG A 557 3.57 13.42 23.95
CA ARG A 557 2.85 14.70 23.94
C ARG A 557 3.78 15.87 23.61
N GLU A 558 5.00 15.91 24.17
CA GLU A 558 6.01 16.91 23.81
C GLU A 558 6.38 16.86 22.33
N VAL A 559 6.63 15.68 21.77
CA VAL A 559 6.96 15.53 20.34
C VAL A 559 5.83 16.05 19.47
N ARG A 560 4.57 15.69 19.78
CA ARG A 560 3.39 16.22 19.08
C ARG A 560 3.24 17.74 19.21
N ALA A 561 3.51 18.29 20.39
CA ALA A 561 3.47 19.74 20.61
C ALA A 561 4.56 20.47 19.78
N LYS A 562 5.78 19.90 19.71
CA LYS A 562 6.88 20.39 18.87
C LYS A 562 6.54 20.29 17.37
N GLU A 563 5.90 19.21 16.92
CA GLU A 563 5.40 19.05 15.54
C GLU A 563 4.29 20.07 15.21
N GLN A 564 3.35 20.30 16.12
CA GLN A 564 2.28 21.30 15.95
C GLN A 564 2.82 22.74 15.95
N ALA A 565 3.78 23.04 16.81
CA ALA A 565 4.47 24.34 16.83
C ALA A 565 5.24 24.59 15.52
N ALA A 566 5.96 23.58 15.02
CA ALA A 566 6.64 23.65 13.72
C ALA A 566 5.65 23.86 12.56
N ALA A 567 4.52 23.15 12.54
CA ALA A 567 3.47 23.37 11.54
C ALA A 567 2.88 24.80 11.61
N THR A 568 2.67 25.32 12.83
CA THR A 568 2.14 26.69 13.03
C THR A 568 3.15 27.76 12.63
N ALA A 569 4.45 27.52 12.87
CA ALA A 569 5.52 28.40 12.41
C ALA A 569 5.59 28.46 10.88
N LEU A 570 5.44 27.30 10.21
CA LEU A 570 5.42 27.22 8.74
C LEU A 570 4.25 27.99 8.11
N VAL A 571 3.07 27.93 8.73
CA VAL A 571 1.89 28.71 8.30
C VAL A 571 2.09 30.22 8.53
N LYS A 572 2.83 30.63 9.56
CA LYS A 572 3.16 32.05 9.82
C LYS A 572 4.21 32.61 8.88
N SER A 573 5.11 31.80 8.30
CA SER A 573 6.05 32.27 7.28
C SER A 573 5.39 32.61 5.93
N ASP A 574 4.27 31.96 5.58
CA ASP A 574 3.59 32.17 4.30
C ASP A 574 2.65 33.41 4.30
N SER A 575 2.33 33.99 5.46
CA SER A 575 1.43 35.17 5.56
C SER A 575 2.16 36.51 5.72
N GLY A 576 3.48 36.55 5.51
CA GLY A 576 4.35 37.60 6.04
C GLY A 576 5.18 38.38 5.02
N ASN A 577 4.60 38.84 3.90
CA ASN A 577 5.33 39.82 3.06
C ASN A 577 4.44 40.80 2.27
N SER A 578 4.18 41.98 2.85
CA SER A 578 3.72 43.17 2.13
C SER A 578 4.03 44.45 2.93
N ARG A 579 4.90 45.30 2.38
CA ARG A 579 5.04 46.76 2.60
C ARG A 579 5.31 47.30 4.04
N SER A 580 6.49 47.90 4.25
CA SER A 580 6.70 49.37 4.19
C SER A 580 7.83 49.92 5.10
N SER A 581 8.52 50.97 4.63
CA SER A 581 9.16 52.07 5.39
C SER A 581 10.44 51.85 6.24
N LEU A 582 11.61 51.89 5.59
CA LEU A 582 12.53 53.05 5.56
C LEU A 582 12.54 54.04 6.78
N LYS A 583 13.65 54.10 7.56
CA LYS A 583 14.58 55.27 7.72
C LYS A 583 15.49 55.27 9.00
N HIS A 584 16.82 55.38 8.78
CA HIS A 584 17.89 56.01 9.61
C HIS A 584 18.12 55.59 11.10
N LEU A 585 19.31 55.66 11.74
CA LEU A 585 20.68 56.18 11.47
C LEU A 585 21.74 55.07 11.76
N ALA A 586 22.90 54.97 11.08
CA ALA A 586 24.23 55.57 11.40
C ALA A 586 24.68 55.43 12.88
N GLU A 587 25.92 55.05 13.25
CA GLU A 587 27.19 54.77 12.53
C GLU A 587 28.13 54.03 13.51
N ASP A 588 28.96 53.06 13.05
CA ASP A 588 30.43 53.05 13.30
C ASP A 588 31.14 51.94 12.47
N MET A 589 32.46 52.06 12.30
CA MET A 589 33.27 51.44 11.24
C MET A 589 34.18 50.29 11.71
N GLY A 590 34.44 49.28 10.84
CA GLY A 590 35.68 48.48 10.96
C GLY A 590 35.73 47.05 10.40
N GLY A 591 36.10 46.89 9.12
CA GLY A 591 36.89 45.74 8.66
C GLY A 591 36.14 44.46 8.18
N PRO A 592 36.81 43.55 7.43
CA PRO A 592 36.14 42.90 6.28
C PRO A 592 36.12 41.36 6.23
N LEU A 593 35.07 40.85 5.55
CA LEU A 593 35.01 39.67 4.67
C LEU A 593 35.38 38.26 5.22
N SER A 594 34.36 37.40 5.42
CA SER A 594 34.08 36.20 4.57
C SER A 594 33.08 35.22 5.23
N PRO A 595 32.30 34.42 4.46
CA PRO A 595 31.12 33.74 4.99
C PRO A 595 31.41 32.36 5.61
N ILE A 596 30.90 32.12 6.82
CA ILE A 596 30.82 30.78 7.42
C ILE A 596 29.63 30.03 6.82
N SER A 597 29.88 28.84 6.28
CA SER A 597 28.85 27.98 5.67
C SER A 597 27.96 27.33 6.73
N LEU A 598 26.64 27.37 6.51
CA LEU A 598 25.66 26.63 7.29
C LEU A 598 25.80 25.11 7.08
N PRO A 599 25.83 24.27 8.14
CA PRO A 599 25.76 22.82 7.99
C PRO A 599 24.34 22.37 7.60
N ALA A 600 24.23 21.55 6.56
CA ALA A 600 22.95 21.01 6.10
C ALA A 600 22.30 20.06 7.14
N PRO A 601 20.96 20.10 7.33
CA PRO A 601 20.27 19.24 8.29
C PRO A 601 20.23 17.78 7.81
N LYS A 602 20.88 16.89 8.55
CA LYS A 602 20.81 15.43 8.31
C LYS A 602 19.45 14.89 8.72
N GLN A 603 18.74 14.27 7.78
CA GLN A 603 17.47 13.61 8.06
C GLN A 603 17.65 12.45 9.06
N LEU A 604 16.91 12.50 10.17
CA LEU A 604 16.82 11.39 11.12
C LEU A 604 15.90 10.30 10.55
N LYS A 605 16.49 9.13 10.27
CA LYS A 605 15.75 7.95 9.84
C LYS A 605 14.98 7.35 11.02
N PHE A 606 13.66 7.29 10.90
CA PHE A 606 12.80 6.62 11.85
C PHE A 606 12.88 5.10 11.64
N THR A 607 13.22 4.33 12.68
CA THR A 607 13.13 2.86 12.68
C THR A 607 12.36 2.38 13.92
N PRO A 608 11.22 1.70 13.77
CA PRO A 608 10.50 1.10 14.89
C PRO A 608 11.19 -0.21 15.32
N GLY A 609 11.40 -0.40 16.62
CA GLY A 609 12.04 -1.60 17.15
C GLY A 609 11.64 -1.87 18.59
N VAL A 610 10.91 -2.97 18.80
CA VAL A 610 10.54 -3.47 20.13
C VAL A 610 11.81 -3.97 20.85
N VAL A 611 12.07 -3.44 22.05
CA VAL A 611 13.08 -4.00 22.95
C VAL A 611 12.40 -4.96 23.91
N ASN A 612 12.53 -6.26 23.66
CA ASN A 612 12.52 -7.25 24.73
C ASN A 612 13.97 -7.40 25.20
N GLY A 613 14.28 -6.87 26.38
CA GLY A 613 15.59 -6.98 27.02
C GLY A 613 15.40 -7.49 28.44
N THR A 614 15.71 -8.77 28.68
CA THR A 614 15.76 -9.35 30.02
C THR A 614 16.96 -8.78 30.76
N VAL A 615 16.71 -7.97 31.80
CA VAL A 615 17.76 -7.50 32.71
C VAL A 615 17.87 -8.47 33.88
N LYS A 616 18.98 -9.20 33.93
CA LYS A 616 19.58 -9.71 35.17
C LYS A 616 21.05 -9.37 35.12
N ASP A 617 21.43 -8.32 35.84
CA ASP A 617 22.79 -8.15 36.33
C ASP A 617 22.69 -7.66 37.79
N SER A 618 23.05 -8.53 38.72
CA SER A 618 23.33 -8.13 40.10
C SER A 618 24.83 -7.88 40.21
N VAL A 619 25.21 -6.63 40.42
CA VAL A 619 26.54 -6.29 40.93
C VAL A 619 26.36 -5.60 42.28
N ALA A 620 26.76 -6.29 43.35
CA ALA A 620 26.83 -5.73 44.69
C ALA A 620 28.26 -5.89 45.22
N PHE A 621 28.91 -4.75 45.44
CA PHE A 621 30.12 -4.55 46.25
C PHE A 621 29.87 -3.24 47.02
N ALA A 622 30.18 -3.10 48.32
CA ALA A 622 30.79 -4.04 49.26
C ALA A 622 30.57 -3.60 50.72
N ASN A 623 30.84 -4.50 51.68
CA ASN A 623 31.22 -4.24 53.09
C ASN A 623 30.15 -3.58 54.01
N GLN A 624 30.04 -3.86 55.31
CA GLN A 624 30.59 -4.85 56.27
C GLN A 624 29.55 -4.94 57.42
N THR A 625 29.37 -6.05 58.16
CA THR A 625 30.10 -6.29 59.42
C THR A 625 29.70 -7.62 60.09
N ARG A 626 30.67 -8.21 60.83
CA ARG A 626 30.56 -9.23 61.90
C ARG A 626 30.19 -10.69 61.56
N LYS A 627 30.96 -11.60 62.17
CA LYS A 627 30.85 -13.07 62.20
C LYS A 627 30.56 -13.56 63.63
N MET A 628 30.00 -14.76 63.79
CA MET A 628 30.60 -15.94 64.49
C MET A 628 29.56 -17.08 64.57
N VAL A 629 29.76 -18.22 63.88
CA VAL A 629 30.40 -19.50 64.33
C VAL A 629 29.56 -20.32 65.32
N PRO A 630 29.25 -21.59 64.98
CA PRO A 630 29.62 -22.71 65.86
C PRO A 630 30.61 -23.72 65.24
N MET A 631 31.22 -24.54 66.10
CA MET A 631 32.22 -25.58 65.79
C MET A 631 31.61 -26.99 65.65
N GLY A 632 32.31 -27.88 64.93
CA GLY A 632 32.17 -29.34 65.11
C GLY A 632 32.76 -30.20 63.99
N GLN A 633 33.90 -30.87 64.27
CA GLN A 633 34.37 -32.21 63.79
C GLN A 633 33.90 -32.73 62.40
N LEU A 634 34.71 -33.31 61.49
CA LEU A 634 36.06 -33.91 61.44
C LEU A 634 36.43 -34.01 59.92
N SER A 635 37.63 -34.32 59.41
CA SER A 635 38.94 -34.76 59.95
C SER A 635 40.09 -34.24 59.05
N MET A 636 41.33 -34.71 59.23
CA MET A 636 42.48 -34.39 58.37
C MET A 636 42.91 -35.54 57.44
N LYS A 637 43.38 -35.19 56.23
CA LYS A 637 44.64 -35.70 55.67
C LYS A 637 45.23 -34.72 54.66
N LYS A 638 46.54 -34.49 54.80
CA LYS A 638 47.33 -33.47 54.09
C LYS A 638 48.42 -34.18 53.27
N LEU A 639 48.60 -33.78 52.01
CA LEU A 639 49.79 -34.09 51.23
C LEU A 639 50.13 -32.89 50.34
N ALA A 640 51.42 -32.58 50.23
CA ALA A 640 51.91 -31.39 49.54
C ALA A 640 53.22 -31.71 48.80
N THR A 641 53.29 -31.29 47.53
CA THR A 641 54.49 -31.24 46.68
C THR A 641 54.21 -30.21 45.57
N VAL A 642 54.83 -29.03 45.59
CA VAL A 642 56.18 -28.68 45.07
C VAL A 642 56.23 -28.53 43.54
N ALA A 643 56.34 -27.26 43.15
CA ALA A 643 56.82 -26.62 41.92
C ALA A 643 57.26 -27.43 40.68
N GLN A 644 56.89 -26.90 39.51
CA GLN A 644 57.85 -26.67 38.42
C GLN A 644 57.48 -25.44 37.57
N ALA A 645 58.41 -24.48 37.46
CA ALA A 645 58.29 -23.32 36.60
C ALA A 645 59.14 -23.51 35.33
N GLY A 646 58.60 -23.14 34.16
CA GLY A 646 59.42 -23.03 32.94
C GLY A 646 58.65 -23.23 31.63
N LYS A 647 58.29 -22.11 30.95
CA LYS A 647 58.05 -21.97 29.49
C LYS A 647 57.53 -20.55 29.15
N LEU A 648 58.39 -19.52 29.22
CA LEU A 648 58.01 -18.15 28.81
C LEU A 648 59.02 -17.43 27.92
N TRP A 649 60.23 -17.98 27.72
CA TRP A 649 61.33 -17.28 27.05
C TRP A 649 61.54 -17.60 25.56
N ARG A 650 60.73 -18.48 24.94
CA ARG A 650 60.86 -18.79 23.48
C ARG A 650 60.09 -17.83 22.55
N TRP A 651 59.10 -17.09 23.04
CA TRP A 651 58.23 -16.26 22.19
C TRP A 651 58.87 -14.95 21.68
N LYS A 652 59.88 -14.43 22.40
CA LYS A 652 60.39 -13.06 22.15
C LYS A 652 61.32 -12.91 20.92
N ARG A 653 61.80 -13.99 20.30
CA ARG A 653 62.61 -13.93 19.05
C ARG A 653 61.81 -14.06 17.75
N SER A 654 60.64 -14.73 17.78
CA SER A 654 59.80 -14.91 16.58
C SER A 654 59.30 -13.59 16.00
N HIS A 655 58.91 -12.64 16.87
CA HIS A 655 58.19 -11.44 16.48
C HIS A 655 59.01 -10.47 15.60
N HIS A 656 60.32 -10.34 15.83
CA HIS A 656 61.17 -9.44 15.04
C HIS A 656 61.45 -9.96 13.61
N GLN A 657 61.60 -11.27 13.45
CA GLN A 657 61.79 -11.88 12.12
C GLN A 657 60.48 -11.86 11.31
N TRP A 658 59.33 -11.93 11.98
CA TRP A 658 58.02 -11.77 11.37
C TRP A 658 57.78 -10.34 10.85
N LEU A 659 58.15 -9.31 11.63
CA LEU A 659 57.99 -7.90 11.26
C LEU A 659 58.83 -7.50 10.03
N LEU A 660 60.05 -8.02 9.88
CA LEU A 660 60.89 -7.74 8.70
C LEU A 660 60.35 -8.41 7.42
N GLN A 661 59.84 -9.64 7.52
CA GLN A 661 59.13 -10.31 6.41
C GLN A 661 57.86 -9.56 6.00
N PHE A 662 57.11 -9.01 6.96
CA PHE A 662 55.87 -8.28 6.67
C PHE A 662 56.11 -6.95 5.94
N LYS A 663 57.21 -6.26 6.25
CA LYS A 663 57.51 -4.93 5.69
C LYS A 663 57.92 -4.94 4.21
N TRP A 664 58.44 -6.07 3.70
CA TRP A 664 58.87 -6.21 2.30
C TRP A 664 57.81 -6.81 1.35
N LYS A 665 56.77 -7.48 1.86
CA LYS A 665 55.82 -8.24 1.03
C LYS A 665 54.69 -7.43 0.38
N TRP A 666 54.54 -6.14 0.71
CA TRP A 666 53.36 -5.34 0.32
C TRP A 666 53.61 -4.20 -0.70
N GLN A 667 54.77 -4.17 -1.37
CA GLN A 667 55.07 -3.11 -2.34
C GLN A 667 54.57 -3.36 -3.78
N LYS A 668 54.06 -4.55 -4.13
CA LYS A 668 53.58 -4.90 -5.49
C LYS A 668 52.35 -5.85 -5.46
N PRO A 669 51.10 -5.33 -5.56
CA PRO A 669 49.88 -6.12 -5.32
C PRO A 669 49.59 -7.27 -6.29
N TRP A 670 50.14 -7.26 -7.51
CA TRP A 670 49.76 -8.19 -8.58
C TRP A 670 50.31 -9.61 -8.45
N ARG A 671 51.24 -9.88 -7.51
CA ARG A 671 51.77 -11.25 -7.30
C ARG A 671 50.90 -12.13 -6.40
N LEU A 672 49.95 -11.57 -5.64
CA LEU A 672 49.01 -12.39 -4.85
C LEU A 672 48.05 -13.18 -5.75
N SER A 673 47.64 -12.60 -6.88
CA SER A 673 46.73 -13.21 -7.85
C SER A 673 47.29 -14.45 -8.56
N GLU A 674 48.61 -14.58 -8.67
CA GLU A 674 49.25 -15.79 -9.23
C GLU A 674 49.27 -16.94 -8.22
N TRP A 675 49.51 -16.64 -6.94
CA TRP A 675 49.59 -17.66 -5.87
C TRP A 675 48.24 -18.23 -5.49
N ILE A 676 47.17 -17.43 -5.50
CA ILE A 676 45.79 -17.90 -5.22
C ILE A 676 45.33 -18.90 -6.30
N LYS A 677 45.69 -18.69 -7.58
CA LYS A 677 45.41 -19.67 -8.64
C LYS A 677 46.09 -21.03 -8.40
N HIS A 678 47.34 -21.02 -7.93
CA HIS A 678 48.07 -22.26 -7.65
C HIS A 678 47.55 -23.01 -6.43
N SER A 679 46.99 -22.32 -5.41
CA SER A 679 46.38 -23.00 -4.26
C SER A 679 45.06 -23.71 -4.62
N ASP A 680 44.23 -23.11 -5.47
CA ASP A 680 42.94 -23.71 -5.84
C ASP A 680 43.12 -24.98 -6.69
N GLU A 681 44.13 -25.02 -7.57
CA GLU A 681 44.48 -26.24 -8.33
C GLU A 681 44.92 -27.42 -7.44
N THR A 682 45.56 -27.14 -6.28
CA THR A 682 45.97 -28.20 -5.34
C THR A 682 44.82 -28.79 -4.52
N ILE A 683 43.72 -28.05 -4.33
CA ILE A 683 42.58 -28.50 -3.50
C ILE A 683 41.67 -29.48 -4.26
N ILE A 684 41.67 -29.45 -5.59
CA ILE A 684 40.76 -30.26 -6.43
C ILE A 684 41.23 -31.74 -6.55
N LYS A 685 42.44 -32.11 -6.11
CA LYS A 685 43.04 -33.44 -6.38
C LYS A 685 43.00 -34.49 -5.25
N SER A 686 42.32 -34.25 -4.12
CA SER A 686 42.22 -35.25 -3.03
C SER A 686 41.02 -36.20 -3.16
N LYS A 687 41.23 -37.41 -3.70
CA LYS A 687 40.27 -38.53 -3.63
C LYS A 687 40.11 -39.07 -2.19
N PRO A 688 38.94 -39.60 -1.80
CA PRO A 688 38.74 -40.25 -0.50
C PRO A 688 39.32 -41.68 -0.47
N ARG A 689 39.84 -42.11 0.69
CA ARG A 689 40.15 -43.52 1.03
C ARG A 689 39.12 -44.04 2.05
N PRO A 690 38.81 -45.36 2.05
CA PRO A 690 37.72 -45.91 2.85
C PRO A 690 38.09 -46.06 4.33
N GLN A 691 37.07 -46.04 5.18
CA GLN A 691 37.19 -46.30 6.62
C GLN A 691 37.35 -47.80 6.88
N LEU A 692 38.27 -48.15 7.78
CA LEU A 692 38.39 -49.49 8.37
C LEU A 692 37.54 -49.58 9.65
N GLN A 693 37.00 -50.76 9.90
CA GLN A 693 36.20 -51.08 11.08
C GLN A 693 37.07 -51.16 12.35
N LEU A 694 36.51 -50.70 13.47
CA LEU A 694 36.53 -51.36 14.78
C LEU A 694 35.46 -50.73 15.69
#